data_AF-A0A8H7WTH3-F1
#
_entry.id   AF-A0A8H7WTH3-F1
#
_cell.length_a   1.000
_cell.length_b   1.000
_cell.length_c   1.000
_cell.angle_alpha   90.00
_cell.angle_beta   90.00
_cell.angle_gamma   90.00
#
_symmetry.space_group_name_H-M   'P 1'
#
loop_
_entity.id
_entity.type
_entity.pdbx_description
1 polymer ?
#
loop_
_entity_poly.entity_id
_entity_poly.type
_entity_poly.pdbx_seq_one_letter_code
_entity_poly.pdbx_strand_id
1 'polypeptide(L)'
;MTLLESVFNHLVLPPKLPGHRDIDFEGIEQNILTRLIRACDTLGKFTGQPFRETWASVRYSLRICLNTNRGRLEKASMLQEFCNLQRNGLFILYVVEQNAALLIRRHIHDGVDTVIFEVFEASPPSEDILAAENALQWDFPGRTIKIPFDEFLKKSFQESLAAFLEQASMESLKRFEARSAKAKVSVIEARDTTDPALLTQMLMPLLEAVGSAVEVPKLRKRVRDDVNIQNAEFPWRRLPFWLVLRVAIQRQLCLVLGNEPGRACYKFLICTVLAHLLEDCAGQLAPELTVMLRAKLCRRLAKLAMDKTRVYSASAVYNQFFDSVGPMLKGIIKKATDQVESAWAHFKTTIARPIPVLPPRADEQALHLSLPNSERYLCNLLALPPSQRRDLASLHIPPSGDGTMEQVTKFTDRYFSLARLEKGIEKERALSPEPVADCEARCVQLAKLIVDVFTVVGDAYDSNPEQMSIFILNLFDLWVQMDKCAIRACPLLSDYAPVFNPELLCVLHLPTLSGMQRLQDIQSYLRSRYSDCQFAHKTIFSEPGRNCFAAQYAEQSDPLRKLQQQIEEASSKSRGKKQSEWNNACKEYDNLSQKITSTTCICTTNSDGSRNIKGCKKCWHWRCRRRITIAIHEDFLPEDSARKAAVVLELGIPSFLAAYRNATFRIFSDLGHPSKPSASSPPTMLLKDYHQLQCYMKPTVDGVSLASAKKSFLQTHFKAFKMKVGLSDILLPLGLDFAYYDTKSRVWLKNLDKQLTFQHLCGVYVPRSLQASVIESPVHPAPNIDGPSSYEIVASQTRCPSDISVHEFMSYQRLLSGKTRRWLTMLVELGASNLNFSAEDTMLIFSHLAVQAGPAHNEADPLRDAHVVFRDPSFCQRLIEQIDNRLRNITTNWREMHCMEMLITLSLRLFNLTSGRDRQSAERLLKAARESTLQWISHLRDEVRNAVEADAAERAARYGFWAALLCRRTFTILVDSDSNVNAEDLCSFVQASIALQENLRYENGVSHTTTHPTFY
;
A
#
# COMPACT_ATOMS: atom_id res chain seq x y z
N MET A 1 -18.19 17.82 22.15
CA MET A 1 -17.28 18.46 23.13
C MET A 1 -18.02 19.58 23.82
N THR A 2 -17.92 19.70 25.14
CA THR A 2 -18.56 20.84 25.84
C THR A 2 -17.75 22.11 25.59
N LEU A 3 -18.38 23.29 25.69
CA LEU A 3 -17.70 24.57 25.55
C LEU A 3 -16.52 24.70 26.54
N LEU A 4 -16.70 24.21 27.77
CA LEU A 4 -15.67 24.23 28.81
C LEU A 4 -14.43 23.41 28.43
N GLU A 5 -14.62 22.20 27.88
CA GLU A 5 -13.52 21.35 27.41
C GLU A 5 -12.79 21.98 26.20
N SER A 6 -13.54 22.61 25.28
CA SER A 6 -12.95 23.31 24.13
C SER A 6 -12.07 24.50 24.60
N VAL A 7 -12.58 25.32 25.53
CA VAL A 7 -11.82 26.41 26.17
C VAL A 7 -10.60 25.87 26.92
N PHE A 8 -10.74 24.73 27.60
CA PHE A 8 -9.63 24.04 28.25
C PHE A 8 -8.54 23.68 27.24
N ASN A 9 -8.88 23.09 26.10
CA ASN A 9 -7.91 22.72 25.06
C ASN A 9 -7.10 23.93 24.57
N HIS A 10 -7.75 25.08 24.37
CA HIS A 10 -7.08 26.30 23.91
C HIS A 10 -6.19 26.98 24.98
N LEU A 11 -6.59 26.99 26.24
CA LEU A 11 -5.82 27.60 27.34
C LEU A 11 -4.72 26.67 27.87
N VAL A 12 -5.05 25.38 28.01
CA VAL A 12 -4.21 24.37 28.65
C VAL A 12 -3.32 23.63 27.66
N LEU A 13 -3.78 23.38 26.43
CA LEU A 13 -3.04 22.61 25.41
C LEU A 13 -2.58 21.24 25.98
N PRO A 14 -3.53 20.34 26.32
CA PRO A 14 -3.19 19.01 26.84
C PRO A 14 -2.46 18.15 25.78
N PRO A 15 -1.80 17.05 26.17
CA PRO A 15 -1.15 16.13 25.23
C PRO A 15 -2.11 15.48 24.22
N LYS A 16 -3.36 15.23 24.62
CA LYS A 16 -4.39 14.69 23.74
C LYS A 16 -5.30 15.82 23.28
N LEU A 17 -5.07 16.28 22.05
CA LEU A 17 -5.86 17.33 21.42
C LEU A 17 -6.92 16.73 20.47
N PRO A 18 -7.99 17.48 20.16
CA PRO A 18 -8.98 17.05 19.17
C PRO A 18 -8.35 16.86 17.80
N GLY A 19 -8.87 15.92 17.00
CA GLY A 19 -8.45 15.72 15.61
C GLY A 19 -9.28 16.50 14.58
N HIS A 20 -10.12 17.43 15.02
CA HIS A 20 -10.99 18.21 14.15
C HIS A 20 -11.16 19.64 14.67
N ARG A 21 -11.42 20.57 13.76
CA ARG A 21 -11.73 21.96 14.07
C ARG A 21 -12.94 22.09 15.02
N ASP A 22 -12.88 23.03 15.96
CA ASP A 22 -14.00 23.36 16.85
C ASP A 22 -15.20 23.94 16.07
N ILE A 23 -16.43 23.66 16.53
CA ILE A 23 -17.65 24.11 15.87
C ILE A 23 -17.98 25.57 16.25
N ASP A 24 -17.85 25.91 17.53
CA ASP A 24 -18.27 27.20 18.11
C ASP A 24 -17.08 28.09 18.47
N PHE A 25 -16.41 28.67 17.46
CA PHE A 25 -15.31 29.62 17.70
C PHE A 25 -15.76 30.85 18.47
N GLU A 26 -16.92 31.41 18.13
CA GLU A 26 -17.42 32.65 18.74
C GLU A 26 -17.67 32.45 20.23
N GLY A 27 -18.30 31.33 20.63
CA GLY A 27 -18.49 30.98 22.04
C GLY A 27 -17.17 30.78 22.78
N ILE A 28 -16.17 30.12 22.17
CA ILE A 28 -14.84 29.93 22.77
C ILE A 28 -14.13 31.28 22.96
N GLU A 29 -14.12 32.14 21.94
CA GLU A 29 -13.54 33.48 21.96
C GLU A 29 -14.16 34.34 23.07
N GLN A 30 -15.49 34.39 23.14
CA GLN A 30 -16.23 35.13 24.17
C GLN A 30 -15.93 34.60 25.57
N ASN A 31 -15.87 33.28 25.75
CA ASN A 31 -15.60 32.66 27.05
C ASN A 31 -14.19 33.00 27.55
N ILE A 32 -13.17 32.89 26.69
CA ILE A 32 -11.79 33.25 27.02
C ILE A 32 -11.68 34.74 27.37
N LEU A 33 -12.33 35.60 26.60
CA LEU A 33 -12.29 37.04 26.83
C LEU A 33 -12.99 37.44 28.13
N THR A 34 -14.14 36.83 28.42
CA THR A 34 -14.88 37.03 29.68
C THR A 34 -14.05 36.58 30.88
N ARG A 35 -13.32 35.47 30.77
CA ARG A 35 -12.38 35.01 31.81
C ARG A 35 -11.24 36.00 32.05
N LEU A 36 -10.71 36.63 31.00
CA LEU A 36 -9.68 37.67 31.13
C LEU A 36 -10.21 38.93 31.81
N ILE A 37 -11.42 39.37 31.44
CA ILE A 37 -12.11 40.51 32.09
C ILE A 37 -12.31 40.21 33.58
N ARG A 38 -12.86 39.04 33.92
CA ARG A 38 -13.05 38.58 35.30
C ARG A 38 -11.73 38.52 36.07
N ALA A 39 -10.65 38.07 35.44
CA ALA A 39 -9.33 38.04 36.07
C ALA A 39 -8.77 39.44 36.33
N CYS A 40 -8.99 40.42 35.44
CA CYS A 40 -8.64 41.83 35.69
C CYS A 40 -9.45 42.40 36.87
N ASP A 41 -10.74 42.09 36.97
CA ASP A 41 -11.58 42.50 38.11
C ASP A 41 -11.08 41.92 39.42
N THR A 42 -10.72 40.63 39.44
CA THR A 42 -10.13 39.97 40.60
C THR A 42 -8.82 40.65 41.00
N LEU A 43 -7.88 40.83 40.08
CA LEU A 43 -6.58 41.44 40.39
C LEU A 43 -6.73 42.90 40.85
N GLY A 44 -7.61 43.68 40.22
CA GLY A 44 -7.88 45.06 40.63
C GLY A 44 -8.43 45.17 42.06
N LYS A 45 -9.21 44.17 42.52
CA LYS A 45 -9.72 44.11 43.91
C LYS A 45 -8.62 43.75 44.91
N PHE A 46 -7.78 42.76 44.60
CA PHE A 46 -6.76 42.25 45.54
C PHE A 46 -5.51 43.13 45.60
N THR A 47 -5.10 43.77 44.50
CA THR A 47 -3.80 44.47 44.43
C THR A 47 -3.84 45.93 44.85
N GLY A 48 -5.02 46.57 44.87
CA GLY A 48 -5.18 47.96 45.30
C GLY A 48 -4.41 48.99 44.45
N GLN A 49 -4.11 50.15 45.02
CA GLN A 49 -3.21 51.13 44.38
C GLN A 49 -1.75 50.68 44.52
N PRO A 50 -0.87 50.90 43.51
CA PRO A 50 -1.05 51.69 42.28
C PRO A 50 -1.63 50.90 41.07
N PHE A 51 -1.93 49.60 41.20
CA PHE A 51 -2.29 48.75 40.06
C PHE A 51 -3.75 48.84 39.63
N ARG A 52 -4.62 49.39 40.49
CA ARG A 52 -6.07 49.48 40.25
C ARG A 52 -6.42 50.16 38.93
N GLU A 53 -5.76 51.27 38.61
CA GLU A 53 -5.99 52.02 37.37
C GLU A 53 -5.47 51.25 36.15
N THR A 54 -4.34 50.56 36.29
CA THR A 54 -3.78 49.72 35.22
C THR A 54 -4.74 48.58 34.87
N TRP A 55 -5.27 47.87 35.89
CA TRP A 55 -6.26 46.81 35.66
C TRP A 55 -7.58 47.35 35.09
N ALA A 56 -8.01 48.54 35.50
CA ALA A 56 -9.18 49.19 34.93
C ALA A 56 -8.99 49.51 33.44
N SER A 57 -7.81 49.99 33.04
CA SER A 57 -7.47 50.25 31.63
C SER A 57 -7.44 48.98 30.78
N VAL A 58 -6.78 47.91 31.25
CA VAL A 58 -6.75 46.62 30.55
C VAL A 58 -8.17 46.04 30.44
N ARG A 59 -8.95 46.09 31.52
CA ARG A 59 -10.35 45.64 31.54
C ARG A 59 -11.20 46.42 30.54
N TYR A 60 -11.02 47.73 30.45
CA TYR A 60 -11.72 48.57 29.48
C TYR A 60 -11.37 48.17 28.04
N SER A 61 -10.09 47.99 27.75
CA SER A 61 -9.60 47.55 26.43
C SER A 61 -10.15 46.18 26.03
N LEU A 62 -10.24 45.24 26.99
CA LEU A 62 -10.86 43.92 26.77
C LEU A 62 -12.37 44.00 26.58
N ARG A 63 -13.08 44.89 27.27
CA ARG A 63 -14.53 45.10 27.05
C ARG A 63 -14.81 45.67 25.65
N ILE A 64 -13.99 46.61 25.19
CA ILE A 64 -14.07 47.11 23.81
C ILE A 64 -13.80 45.96 22.81
N CYS A 65 -12.75 45.17 23.08
CA CYS A 65 -12.41 44.00 22.28
C CYS A 65 -13.58 43.01 22.18
N LEU A 66 -14.33 42.78 23.27
CA LEU A 66 -15.54 41.91 23.31
C LEU A 66 -16.66 42.40 22.40
N ASN A 67 -16.84 43.72 22.33
CA ASN A 67 -17.91 44.34 21.57
C ASN A 67 -17.56 44.43 20.09
N THR A 68 -16.27 44.56 19.77
CA THR A 68 -15.80 44.81 18.41
C THR A 68 -15.42 43.52 17.67
N ASN A 69 -14.88 42.51 18.37
CA ASN A 69 -14.42 41.25 17.78
C ASN A 69 -15.42 40.12 18.07
N ARG A 70 -16.53 40.11 17.33
CA ARG A 70 -17.57 39.05 17.44
C ARG A 70 -17.57 38.20 16.18
N GLY A 71 -16.44 37.54 15.93
CA GLY A 71 -16.18 36.76 14.73
C GLY A 71 -15.96 37.56 13.44
N ARG A 72 -16.22 38.88 13.44
CA ARG A 72 -15.94 39.84 12.36
C ARG A 72 -15.94 41.26 12.93
N LEU A 73 -15.40 42.21 12.19
CA LEU A 73 -15.40 43.62 12.53
C LEU A 73 -16.63 44.33 11.95
N GLU A 74 -17.12 45.37 12.62
CA GLU A 74 -18.25 46.17 12.14
C GLU A 74 -17.91 47.65 12.13
N LYS A 75 -18.20 48.30 11.00
CA LYS A 75 -17.81 49.70 10.75
C LYS A 75 -18.34 50.65 11.84
N ALA A 76 -19.61 50.52 12.19
CA ALA A 76 -20.25 51.38 13.18
C ALA A 76 -19.60 51.27 14.57
N SER A 77 -19.31 50.05 15.01
CA SER A 77 -18.62 49.79 16.29
C SER A 77 -17.21 50.35 16.28
N MET A 78 -16.45 50.16 15.19
CA MET A 78 -15.10 50.72 15.08
C MET A 78 -15.09 52.25 15.08
N LEU A 79 -16.01 52.90 14.37
CA LEU A 79 -16.11 54.37 14.35
C LEU A 79 -16.43 54.93 15.74
N GLN A 80 -17.33 54.29 16.48
CA GLN A 80 -17.64 54.68 17.86
C GLN A 80 -16.40 54.62 18.76
N GLU A 81 -15.58 53.58 18.62
CA GLU A 81 -14.37 53.42 19.43
C GLU A 81 -13.20 54.31 18.96
N PHE A 82 -13.10 54.60 17.67
CA PHE A 82 -12.12 55.56 17.14
C PHE A 82 -12.31 56.96 17.72
N CYS A 83 -13.55 57.43 17.86
CA CYS A 83 -13.86 58.71 18.51
C CYS A 83 -13.52 58.73 20.00
N ASN A 84 -13.54 57.57 20.66
CA ASN A 84 -13.32 57.44 22.10
C ASN A 84 -11.89 57.00 22.46
N LEU A 85 -10.93 57.07 21.53
CA LEU A 85 -9.56 56.60 21.74
C LEU A 85 -8.81 57.42 22.81
N GLN A 86 -8.73 56.85 24.03
CA GLN A 86 -8.07 57.48 25.17
C GLN A 86 -6.54 57.27 25.18
N ARG A 87 -5.80 58.16 25.86
CA ARG A 87 -4.32 58.14 25.96
C ARG A 87 -3.73 56.82 26.48
N ASN A 88 -4.45 56.13 27.37
CA ASN A 88 -4.01 54.87 27.98
C ASN A 88 -4.84 53.66 27.52
N GLY A 89 -5.67 53.80 26.49
CA GLY A 89 -6.50 52.74 25.93
C GLY A 89 -5.78 52.01 24.79
N LEU A 90 -5.93 50.68 24.75
CA LEU A 90 -5.47 49.86 23.63
C LEU A 90 -6.68 49.32 22.88
N PHE A 91 -6.87 49.72 21.63
CA PHE A 91 -7.93 49.17 20.80
C PHE A 91 -7.39 47.94 20.05
N ILE A 92 -8.01 46.78 20.30
CA ILE A 92 -7.55 45.47 19.82
C ILE A 92 -8.50 44.99 18.74
N LEU A 93 -8.01 44.83 17.51
CA LEU A 93 -8.77 44.33 16.38
C LEU A 93 -8.15 43.04 15.85
N TYR A 94 -8.98 42.03 15.59
CA TYR A 94 -8.60 40.78 14.95
C TYR A 94 -9.31 40.66 13.60
N VAL A 95 -8.54 40.74 12.53
CA VAL A 95 -9.01 40.63 11.15
C VAL A 95 -8.97 39.16 10.75
N VAL A 96 -10.02 38.42 11.09
CA VAL A 96 -10.03 36.94 11.08
C VAL A 96 -9.69 36.33 9.72
N GLU A 97 -10.26 36.82 8.61
CA GLU A 97 -10.03 36.25 7.28
C GLU A 97 -8.62 36.55 6.73
N GLN A 98 -7.88 37.46 7.39
CA GLN A 98 -6.51 37.86 7.00
C GLN A 98 -5.46 37.42 8.02
N ASN A 99 -5.83 36.58 9.00
CA ASN A 99 -4.90 36.07 10.01
C ASN A 99 -4.05 37.17 10.70
N ALA A 100 -4.62 38.37 10.90
CA ALA A 100 -3.87 39.54 11.34
C ALA A 100 -4.54 40.21 12.54
N ALA A 101 -3.72 40.64 13.49
CA ALA A 101 -4.11 41.50 14.59
C ALA A 101 -3.59 42.92 14.36
N LEU A 102 -4.44 43.91 14.66
CA LEU A 102 -4.12 45.33 14.59
C LEU A 102 -4.40 45.95 15.96
N LEU A 103 -3.37 46.51 16.59
CA LEU A 103 -3.49 47.27 17.82
C LEU A 103 -3.38 48.76 17.52
N ILE A 104 -4.31 49.55 18.04
CA ILE A 104 -4.37 50.99 17.83
C ILE A 104 -4.32 51.67 19.18
N ARG A 105 -3.39 52.60 19.38
CA ARG A 105 -3.24 53.34 20.63
C ARG A 105 -2.84 54.79 20.38
N ARG A 106 -3.33 55.70 21.21
CA ARG A 106 -2.89 57.09 21.22
C ARG A 106 -1.62 57.23 22.06
N HIS A 107 -0.65 58.01 21.61
CA HIS A 107 0.59 58.26 22.32
C HIS A 107 0.97 59.73 22.19
N ILE A 108 1.21 60.36 23.35
CA ILE A 108 1.77 61.70 23.44
C ILE A 108 3.21 61.59 23.92
N HIS A 109 4.15 62.12 23.15
CA HIS A 109 5.56 62.22 23.51
C HIS A 109 6.09 63.57 23.04
N ASP A 110 6.82 64.28 23.91
CA ASP A 110 7.41 65.60 23.64
C ASP A 110 6.42 66.61 23.03
N GLY A 111 5.18 66.61 23.51
CA GLY A 111 4.11 67.51 23.05
C GLY A 111 3.44 67.09 21.73
N VAL A 112 3.92 66.04 21.05
CA VAL A 112 3.34 65.53 19.80
C VAL A 112 2.32 64.45 20.09
N ASP A 113 1.07 64.66 19.65
CA ASP A 113 -0.03 63.70 19.80
C ASP A 113 -0.14 62.83 18.54
N THR A 114 0.01 61.51 18.72
CA THR A 114 0.06 60.55 17.62
C THR A 114 -0.80 59.33 17.89
N VAL A 115 -1.21 58.64 16.82
CA VAL A 115 -1.82 57.31 16.89
C VAL A 115 -0.84 56.29 16.34
N ILE A 116 -0.59 55.25 17.12
CA ILE A 116 0.31 54.15 16.77
C ILE A 116 -0.50 52.92 16.39
N PHE A 117 -0.18 52.38 15.23
CA PHE A 117 -0.71 51.14 14.68
C PHE A 117 0.35 50.05 14.76
N GLU A 118 0.06 48.96 15.47
CA GLU A 118 0.93 47.80 15.61
C GLU A 118 0.24 46.59 14.97
N VAL A 119 0.83 46.01 13.92
CA VAL A 119 0.26 44.82 13.24
C VAL A 119 1.13 43.59 13.45
N PHE A 120 0.50 42.43 13.59
CA PHE A 120 1.17 41.14 13.62
C PHE A 120 0.25 40.00 13.20
N GLU A 121 0.85 38.89 12.79
CA GLU A 121 0.15 37.66 12.41
C GLU A 121 -0.40 36.91 13.63
N ALA A 122 -1.61 36.35 13.50
CA ALA A 122 -2.33 35.72 14.62
C ALA A 122 -2.07 34.22 14.76
N SER A 123 -1.68 33.53 13.68
CA SER A 123 -1.40 32.10 13.66
C SER A 123 -0.39 31.79 12.56
N PRO A 124 0.71 31.07 12.85
CA PRO A 124 1.75 30.81 11.85
C PRO A 124 1.33 29.67 10.90
N PRO A 125 2.01 29.51 9.75
CA PRO A 125 1.87 28.38 8.84
C PRO A 125 2.01 27.02 9.53
N SER A 126 1.32 26.00 9.02
CA SER A 126 1.34 24.65 9.60
C SER A 126 2.74 24.02 9.54
N GLU A 127 3.51 24.32 8.49
CA GLU A 127 4.91 23.88 8.37
C GLU A 127 5.77 24.38 9.54
N ASP A 128 5.70 25.67 9.87
CA ASP A 128 6.47 26.28 10.97
C ASP A 128 6.10 25.68 12.34
N ILE A 129 4.83 25.31 12.53
CA ILE A 129 4.37 24.66 13.78
C ILE A 129 4.93 23.24 13.86
N LEU A 130 4.80 22.46 12.78
CA LEU A 130 5.23 21.07 12.74
C LEU A 130 6.76 20.91 12.78
N ALA A 131 7.50 21.90 12.26
CA ALA A 131 8.96 21.94 12.31
C ALA A 131 9.50 22.36 13.69
N ALA A 132 8.71 23.02 14.54
CA ALA A 132 9.16 23.49 15.84
C ALA A 132 9.25 22.36 16.86
N GLU A 133 10.45 22.08 17.40
CA GLU A 133 10.67 21.01 18.40
C GLU A 133 9.84 21.15 19.70
N ASN A 134 9.43 22.36 20.07
CA ASN A 134 8.70 22.61 21.33
C ASN A 134 7.82 23.86 21.30
N ALA A 135 8.34 24.98 20.81
CA ALA A 135 7.61 26.24 20.69
C ALA A 135 8.31 27.17 19.70
N LEU A 136 7.52 27.86 18.88
CA LEU A 136 8.01 28.90 17.98
C LEU A 136 8.46 30.13 18.78
N GLN A 137 9.65 30.65 18.51
CA GLN A 137 10.06 31.97 19.02
C GLN A 137 9.58 33.04 18.05
N TRP A 138 8.78 33.97 18.55
CA TRP A 138 8.11 34.94 17.70
C TRP A 138 8.08 36.33 18.33
N ASP A 139 8.39 37.35 17.53
CA ASP A 139 8.49 38.76 17.95
C ASP A 139 7.26 39.57 17.53
N PHE A 140 6.74 40.37 18.46
CA PHE A 140 5.54 41.19 18.27
C PHE A 140 5.79 42.65 18.68
N PRO A 141 5.24 43.65 17.96
CA PRO A 141 4.55 43.52 16.68
C PRO A 141 5.52 43.28 15.52
N GLY A 142 4.98 42.86 14.37
CA GLY A 142 5.75 42.69 13.14
C GLY A 142 6.10 44.03 12.48
N ARG A 143 5.14 44.94 12.41
CA ARG A 143 5.34 46.30 11.87
C ARG A 143 4.61 47.34 12.70
N THR A 144 5.15 48.55 12.75
CA THR A 144 4.58 49.64 13.55
C THR A 144 4.72 50.99 12.85
N ILE A 145 3.64 51.77 12.88
CA ILE A 145 3.52 53.06 12.23
C ILE A 145 2.87 54.04 13.19
N LYS A 146 3.32 55.30 13.16
CA LYS A 146 2.67 56.42 13.84
C LYS A 146 2.12 57.41 12.82
N ILE A 147 0.92 57.94 13.08
CA ILE A 147 0.34 59.06 12.33
C ILE A 147 -0.06 60.19 13.28
N PRO A 148 -0.11 61.45 12.84
CA PRO A 148 -0.60 62.56 13.66
C PRO A 148 -2.04 62.32 14.13
N PHE A 149 -2.36 62.69 15.37
CA PHE A 149 -3.71 62.51 15.91
C PHE A 149 -4.76 63.31 15.12
N ASP A 150 -4.41 64.50 14.63
CA ASP A 150 -5.30 65.34 13.82
C ASP A 150 -5.66 64.69 12.48
N GLU A 151 -4.71 64.00 11.84
CA GLU A 151 -4.96 63.21 10.63
C GLU A 151 -5.90 62.03 10.92
N PHE A 152 -5.69 61.34 12.05
CA PHE A 152 -6.56 60.25 12.48
C PHE A 152 -7.99 60.71 12.79
N LEU A 153 -8.19 61.94 13.28
CA LEU A 153 -9.51 62.50 13.58
C LEU A 153 -10.32 62.89 12.34
N LYS A 154 -9.70 62.95 11.16
CA LYS A 154 -10.42 63.25 9.91
C LYS A 154 -11.49 62.17 9.69
N LYS A 155 -12.74 62.62 9.59
CA LYS A 155 -13.91 61.73 9.40
C LYS A 155 -13.74 60.80 8.18
N SER A 156 -13.23 61.33 7.07
CA SER A 156 -12.95 60.56 5.85
C SER A 156 -11.92 59.45 6.07
N PHE A 157 -10.89 59.70 6.88
CA PHE A 157 -9.87 58.72 7.23
C PHE A 157 -10.47 57.58 8.06
N GLN A 158 -11.18 57.90 9.15
CA GLN A 158 -11.81 56.91 10.02
C GLN A 158 -12.85 56.07 9.28
N GLU A 159 -13.68 56.69 8.43
CA GLU A 159 -14.67 55.98 7.63
C GLU A 159 -14.04 55.02 6.63
N SER A 160 -12.94 55.42 5.98
CA SER A 160 -12.20 54.60 5.02
C SER A 160 -11.51 53.43 5.71
N LEU A 161 -10.82 53.68 6.83
CA LEU A 161 -10.16 52.65 7.62
C LEU A 161 -11.16 51.63 8.18
N ALA A 162 -12.27 52.09 8.75
CA ALA A 162 -13.30 51.22 9.29
C ALA A 162 -14.01 50.40 8.19
N ALA A 163 -14.26 51.00 7.01
CA ALA A 163 -14.82 50.26 5.87
C ALA A 163 -13.85 49.18 5.36
N PHE A 164 -12.57 49.53 5.22
CA PHE A 164 -11.52 48.60 4.82
C PHE A 164 -11.41 47.41 5.78
N LEU A 165 -11.33 47.67 7.08
CA LEU A 165 -11.22 46.62 8.10
C LEU A 165 -12.48 45.77 8.22
N GLU A 166 -13.67 46.36 8.06
CA GLU A 166 -14.93 45.60 8.00
C GLU A 166 -14.88 44.60 6.83
N GLN A 167 -14.52 45.07 5.64
CA GLN A 167 -14.42 44.23 4.44
C GLN A 167 -13.34 43.14 4.58
N ALA A 168 -12.13 43.52 4.98
CA ALA A 168 -11.01 42.60 5.17
C ALA A 168 -11.32 41.51 6.22
N SER A 169 -12.15 41.82 7.22
CA SER A 169 -12.58 40.84 8.23
C SER A 169 -13.67 39.88 7.76
N MET A 170 -14.34 40.15 6.64
CA MET A 170 -15.47 39.37 6.12
C MET A 170 -15.18 38.66 4.78
N GLU A 171 -14.09 39.01 4.11
CA GLU A 171 -13.72 38.52 2.79
C GLU A 171 -12.36 37.86 2.85
N SER A 172 -12.29 36.59 2.42
CA SER A 172 -11.01 35.94 2.18
C SER A 172 -10.51 36.28 0.77
N LEU A 173 -9.23 36.60 0.67
CA LEU A 173 -8.55 36.87 -0.59
C LEU A 173 -7.67 35.68 -0.95
N LYS A 174 -8.08 34.94 -1.99
CA LYS A 174 -7.46 33.67 -2.40
C LYS A 174 -5.98 33.77 -2.79
N ARG A 175 -5.50 34.97 -3.13
CA ARG A 175 -4.08 35.23 -3.40
C ARG A 175 -3.20 35.09 -2.15
N PHE A 176 -3.78 35.28 -0.97
CA PHE A 176 -3.09 35.16 0.32
C PHE A 176 -3.40 33.84 1.04
N GLU A 177 -4.31 33.01 0.50
CA GLU A 177 -4.52 31.67 1.04
C GLU A 177 -3.36 30.75 0.64
N ALA A 178 -3.01 29.82 1.53
CA ALA A 178 -1.99 28.83 1.27
C ALA A 178 -2.34 27.97 0.05
N ARG A 179 -1.30 27.42 -0.61
CA ARG A 179 -1.44 26.60 -1.80
C ARG A 179 -0.63 25.32 -1.69
N SER A 180 -1.18 24.23 -2.22
CA SER A 180 -0.53 22.92 -2.30
C SER A 180 -0.53 22.41 -3.75
N ALA A 181 0.39 21.49 -4.06
CA ALA A 181 0.49 20.92 -5.40
C ALA A 181 -0.28 19.59 -5.47
N LYS A 182 -1.21 19.47 -6.43
CA LYS A 182 -1.86 18.20 -6.76
C LYS A 182 -2.08 18.11 -8.27
N ALA A 183 -1.80 16.94 -8.84
CA ALA A 183 -1.90 16.69 -10.28
C ALA A 183 -1.15 17.73 -11.13
N LYS A 184 0.04 18.16 -10.66
CA LYS A 184 0.87 19.23 -11.26
C LYS A 184 0.23 20.63 -11.28
N VAL A 185 -0.91 20.82 -10.63
CA VAL A 185 -1.56 22.13 -10.48
C VAL A 185 -1.43 22.62 -9.04
N SER A 186 -1.27 23.94 -8.89
CA SER A 186 -1.29 24.63 -7.60
C SER A 186 -2.75 24.90 -7.22
N VAL A 187 -3.20 24.35 -6.09
CA VAL A 187 -4.58 24.40 -5.62
C VAL A 187 -4.61 25.03 -4.24
N ILE A 188 -5.68 25.77 -3.93
CA ILE A 188 -5.88 26.41 -2.64
C ILE A 188 -5.96 25.36 -1.52
N GLU A 189 -5.10 25.50 -0.51
CA GLU A 189 -5.06 24.66 0.68
C GLU A 189 -5.78 25.37 1.85
N ALA A 190 -7.10 25.22 1.90
CA ALA A 190 -7.94 25.86 2.91
C ALA A 190 -7.69 25.35 4.35
N ARG A 191 -6.92 24.27 4.53
CA ARG A 191 -6.57 23.73 5.86
C ARG A 191 -5.45 24.49 6.54
N ASP A 192 -4.68 25.29 5.81
CA ASP A 192 -3.59 26.08 6.35
C ASP A 192 -3.97 27.56 6.59
N THR A 193 -3.05 28.37 7.09
CA THR A 193 -3.28 29.78 7.44
C THR A 193 -3.15 30.72 6.25
N THR A 194 -3.94 31.80 6.27
CA THR A 194 -3.81 32.93 5.34
C THR A 194 -2.57 33.77 5.67
N ASP A 195 -1.87 34.27 4.66
CA ASP A 195 -0.80 35.27 4.79
C ASP A 195 -1.39 36.63 5.19
N PRO A 196 -0.88 37.30 6.25
CA PRO A 196 -1.36 38.61 6.71
C PRO A 196 -0.95 39.80 5.83
N ALA A 197 -0.36 39.57 4.65
CA ALA A 197 0.14 40.57 3.71
C ALA A 197 -0.87 41.69 3.38
N LEU A 198 -2.18 41.41 3.33
CA LEU A 198 -3.17 42.48 3.11
C LEU A 198 -3.06 43.60 4.16
N LEU A 199 -2.75 43.24 5.41
CA LEU A 199 -2.59 44.21 6.49
C LEU A 199 -1.13 44.68 6.56
N THR A 200 -0.16 43.75 6.56
CA THR A 200 1.25 44.05 6.80
C THR A 200 1.97 44.72 5.62
N GLN A 201 1.57 44.37 4.39
CA GLN A 201 2.19 44.81 3.14
C GLN A 201 1.31 45.76 2.30
N MET A 202 0.02 45.95 2.65
CA MET A 202 -0.83 46.94 1.98
C MET A 202 -1.36 48.02 2.93
N LEU A 203 -2.10 47.67 3.99
CA LEU A 203 -2.61 48.69 4.93
C LEU A 203 -1.48 49.47 5.59
N MET A 204 -0.46 48.79 6.12
CA MET A 204 0.64 49.47 6.81
C MET A 204 1.37 50.47 5.90
N PRO A 205 1.86 50.14 4.70
CA PRO A 205 2.46 51.15 3.82
C PRO A 205 1.56 52.37 3.53
N LEU A 206 0.24 52.17 3.39
CA LEU A 206 -0.70 53.29 3.21
C LEU A 206 -0.76 54.20 4.43
N LEU A 207 -0.74 53.63 5.64
CA LEU A 207 -0.65 54.41 6.88
C LEU A 207 0.71 55.11 7.02
N GLU A 208 1.78 54.48 6.55
CA GLU A 208 3.14 55.04 6.60
C GLU A 208 3.25 56.29 5.73
N ALA A 209 2.60 56.30 4.57
CA ALA A 209 2.54 57.47 3.69
C ALA A 209 1.86 58.70 4.34
N VAL A 210 0.94 58.48 5.29
CA VAL A 210 0.27 59.56 6.06
C VAL A 210 1.10 59.99 7.27
N GLY A 211 2.01 59.15 7.74
CA GLY A 211 2.81 59.40 8.94
C GLY A 211 4.25 58.95 8.77
N SER A 212 4.69 58.02 9.63
CA SER A 212 6.05 57.47 9.57
C SER A 212 6.14 56.11 10.24
N ALA A 213 7.08 55.27 9.79
CA ALA A 213 7.46 54.07 10.53
C ALA A 213 8.10 54.45 11.88
N VAL A 214 7.85 53.64 12.90
CA VAL A 214 8.45 53.84 14.22
C VAL A 214 8.86 52.49 14.80
N GLU A 215 10.06 52.44 15.37
CA GLU A 215 10.49 51.29 16.13
C GLU A 215 9.92 51.35 17.55
N VAL A 216 9.32 50.25 17.97
CA VAL A 216 8.78 50.08 19.32
C VAL A 216 9.40 48.84 19.94
N PRO A 217 9.55 48.77 21.28
CA PRO A 217 10.17 47.61 21.93
C PRO A 217 9.46 46.31 21.53
N LYS A 218 10.18 45.32 21.01
CA LYS A 218 9.58 44.05 20.58
C LYS A 218 9.33 43.12 21.77
N LEU A 219 8.19 42.45 21.75
CA LEU A 219 7.81 41.41 22.68
C LEU A 219 8.12 40.04 22.06
N ARG A 220 9.18 39.38 22.53
CA ARG A 220 9.49 37.99 22.16
C ARG A 220 8.66 37.01 22.98
N LYS A 221 7.85 36.17 22.34
CA LYS A 221 7.07 35.10 22.99
C LYS A 221 7.48 33.73 22.45
N ARG A 222 7.38 32.72 23.32
CA ARG A 222 7.36 31.31 22.92
C ARG A 222 5.91 30.88 22.68
N VAL A 223 5.55 30.67 21.43
CA VAL A 223 4.20 30.32 20.98
C VAL A 223 4.13 28.80 20.81
N ARG A 224 3.18 28.18 21.53
CA ARG A 224 2.86 26.77 21.39
C ARG A 224 1.52 26.64 20.69
N ASP A 225 1.51 25.87 19.62
CA ASP A 225 0.38 25.52 18.79
C ASP A 225 0.54 24.06 18.36
N ASP A 226 -0.48 23.48 17.75
CA ASP A 226 -0.46 22.13 17.19
C ASP A 226 -1.41 22.06 15.98
N VAL A 227 -1.13 21.14 15.05
CA VAL A 227 -1.96 20.92 13.86
C VAL A 227 -2.36 19.45 13.82
N ASN A 228 -3.52 19.15 14.42
CA ASN A 228 -3.99 17.77 14.57
C ASN A 228 -5.20 17.50 13.66
N ILE A 229 -5.10 16.50 12.80
CA ILE A 229 -6.19 16.09 11.90
C ILE A 229 -6.42 14.58 11.95
N GLN A 230 -7.66 14.18 12.22
CA GLN A 230 -8.08 12.79 12.26
C GLN A 230 -9.46 12.66 11.61
N ASN A 231 -9.49 12.15 10.38
CA ASN A 231 -10.72 11.93 9.59
C ASN A 231 -11.66 13.16 9.54
N ALA A 232 -11.09 14.37 9.46
CA ALA A 232 -11.84 15.62 9.48
C ALA A 232 -11.57 16.49 8.24
N GLU A 233 -12.46 17.45 7.98
CA GLU A 233 -12.30 18.41 6.88
C GLU A 233 -11.19 19.43 7.19
N PHE A 234 -11.17 19.96 8.42
CA PHE A 234 -10.18 20.93 8.90
C PHE A 234 -9.46 20.41 10.15
N PRO A 235 -8.15 20.67 10.29
CA PRO A 235 -7.41 20.32 11.49
C PRO A 235 -7.92 21.10 12.70
N TRP A 236 -7.74 20.52 13.89
CA TRP A 236 -7.71 21.31 15.11
C TRP A 236 -6.42 22.12 15.13
N ARG A 237 -6.55 23.43 15.43
CA ARG A 237 -5.43 24.35 15.67
C ARG A 237 -5.78 25.19 16.88
N ARG A 238 -4.77 25.66 17.62
CA ARG A 238 -5.01 26.52 18.76
C ARG A 238 -5.62 27.84 18.29
N LEU A 239 -6.58 28.35 19.05
CA LEU A 239 -7.32 29.55 18.72
C LEU A 239 -6.38 30.75 18.47
N PRO A 240 -6.32 31.30 17.23
CA PRO A 240 -5.44 32.42 16.91
C PRO A 240 -5.72 33.66 17.77
N PHE A 241 -7.01 33.94 18.02
CA PHE A 241 -7.45 35.05 18.86
C PHE A 241 -6.87 34.98 20.29
N TRP A 242 -6.61 33.79 20.82
CA TRP A 242 -5.93 33.64 22.11
C TRP A 242 -4.48 34.14 22.09
N LEU A 243 -3.76 34.02 20.97
CA LEU A 243 -2.44 34.65 20.82
C LEU A 243 -2.57 36.18 20.79
N VAL A 244 -3.52 36.70 20.01
CA VAL A 244 -3.80 38.15 19.90
C VAL A 244 -4.01 38.77 21.28
N LEU A 245 -4.90 38.19 22.09
CA LEU A 245 -5.19 38.67 23.45
C LEU A 245 -3.95 38.60 24.36
N ARG A 246 -3.19 37.51 24.29
CA ARG A 246 -1.95 37.35 25.07
C ARG A 246 -0.86 38.34 24.70
N VAL A 247 -0.77 38.73 23.44
CA VAL A 247 0.18 39.74 22.96
C VAL A 247 -0.30 41.12 23.39
N ALA A 248 -1.54 41.49 23.06
CA ALA A 248 -2.12 42.80 23.34
C ALA A 248 -2.10 43.16 24.83
N ILE A 249 -2.51 42.23 25.71
CA ILE A 249 -2.54 42.51 27.16
C ILE A 249 -1.13 42.68 27.72
N GLN A 250 -0.19 41.80 27.34
CA GLN A 250 1.19 41.96 27.79
C GLN A 250 1.79 43.26 27.27
N ARG A 251 1.48 43.62 26.01
CA ARG A 251 1.93 44.86 25.38
C ARG A 251 1.44 46.07 26.16
N GLN A 252 0.15 46.13 26.46
CA GLN A 252 -0.45 47.21 27.24
C GLN A 252 0.17 47.32 28.64
N LEU A 253 0.34 46.20 29.35
CA LEU A 253 0.95 46.20 30.68
C LEU A 253 2.41 46.67 30.66
N CYS A 254 3.19 46.25 29.67
CA CYS A 254 4.58 46.69 29.52
C CYS A 254 4.70 48.17 29.11
N LEU A 255 3.75 48.70 28.35
CA LEU A 255 3.70 50.13 28.00
C LEU A 255 3.37 51.01 29.22
N VAL A 256 2.50 50.55 30.12
CA VAL A 256 2.06 51.32 31.30
C VAL A 256 3.05 51.19 32.46
N LEU A 257 3.57 50.00 32.73
CA LEU A 257 4.37 49.69 33.93
C LEU A 257 5.87 49.48 33.66
N GLY A 258 6.29 49.55 32.39
CA GLY A 258 7.62 49.12 31.97
C GLY A 258 7.73 47.61 31.76
N ASN A 259 8.84 47.17 31.14
CA ASN A 259 8.96 45.81 30.61
C ASN A 259 8.86 44.71 31.69
N GLU A 260 9.72 44.76 32.72
CA GLU A 260 9.74 43.72 33.77
C GLU A 260 8.50 43.76 34.70
N PRO A 261 8.06 44.90 35.25
CA PRO A 261 6.84 44.97 36.06
C PRO A 261 5.59 44.54 35.26
N GLY A 262 5.45 45.02 34.02
CA GLY A 262 4.34 44.66 33.15
C GLY A 262 4.33 43.16 32.80
N ARG A 263 5.51 42.57 32.57
CA ARG A 263 5.66 41.12 32.36
C ARG A 263 5.27 40.32 33.59
N ALA A 264 5.62 40.78 34.80
CA ALA A 264 5.19 40.16 36.05
C ALA A 264 3.66 40.18 36.18
N CYS A 265 3.02 41.35 36.03
CA CYS A 265 1.57 41.51 36.07
C CYS A 265 0.86 40.61 35.05
N TYR A 266 1.36 40.55 33.81
CA TYR A 266 0.81 39.67 32.78
C TYR A 266 0.83 38.20 33.20
N LYS A 267 1.95 37.71 33.75
CA LYS A 267 2.04 36.32 34.17
C LYS A 267 1.12 36.01 35.35
N PHE A 268 0.94 36.94 36.30
CA PHE A 268 -0.05 36.79 37.37
C PHE A 268 -1.48 36.76 36.82
N LEU A 269 -1.81 37.61 35.85
CA LEU A 269 -3.10 37.56 35.15
C LEU A 269 -3.37 36.19 34.53
N ILE A 270 -2.39 35.61 33.83
CA ILE A 270 -2.53 34.27 33.27
C ILE A 270 -2.73 33.21 34.37
N CYS A 271 -2.07 33.34 35.52
CA CYS A 271 -2.28 32.42 36.65
C CYS A 271 -3.70 32.56 37.21
N THR A 272 -4.23 33.77 37.35
CA THR A 272 -5.60 34.02 37.80
C THR A 272 -6.63 33.46 36.82
N VAL A 273 -6.42 33.62 35.50
CA VAL A 273 -7.29 33.01 34.48
C VAL A 273 -7.30 31.48 34.60
N LEU A 274 -6.13 30.86 34.74
CA LEU A 274 -6.02 29.41 34.88
C LEU A 274 -6.59 28.91 36.22
N ALA A 275 -6.53 29.70 37.28
CA ALA A 275 -7.15 29.37 38.56
C ALA A 275 -8.68 29.40 38.48
N HIS A 276 -9.26 30.44 37.89
CA HIS A 276 -10.71 30.47 37.63
C HIS A 276 -11.15 29.31 36.71
N LEU A 277 -10.35 28.98 35.69
CA LEU A 277 -10.62 27.80 34.86
C LEU A 277 -10.55 26.50 35.69
N LEU A 278 -9.57 26.38 36.59
CA LEU A 278 -9.42 25.19 37.45
C LEU A 278 -10.64 24.99 38.35
N GLU A 279 -11.19 26.07 38.91
CA GLU A 279 -12.41 26.02 39.71
C GLU A 279 -13.62 25.53 38.88
N ASP A 280 -13.75 25.99 37.64
CA ASP A 280 -14.86 25.57 36.76
C ASP A 280 -14.68 24.12 36.26
N CYS A 281 -13.44 23.66 36.06
CA CYS A 281 -13.14 22.32 35.58
C CYS A 281 -13.31 21.25 36.66
N ALA A 282 -13.05 21.60 37.92
CA ALA A 282 -13.08 20.65 39.02
C ALA A 282 -14.52 20.15 39.27
N GLY A 283 -14.72 18.84 39.13
CA GLY A 283 -16.04 18.19 39.19
C GLY A 283 -16.84 18.20 37.89
N GLN A 284 -16.39 18.89 36.84
CA GLN A 284 -17.07 18.95 35.53
C GLN A 284 -16.30 18.21 34.42
N LEU A 285 -14.97 18.31 34.43
CA LEU A 285 -14.09 17.58 33.49
C LEU A 285 -13.48 16.34 34.17
N ALA A 286 -12.96 15.43 33.35
CA ALA A 286 -12.26 14.24 33.83
C ALA A 286 -11.15 14.63 34.84
N PRO A 287 -10.97 13.88 35.95
CA PRO A 287 -10.01 14.22 37.00
C PRO A 287 -8.57 14.45 36.48
N GLU A 288 -8.14 13.70 35.47
CA GLU A 288 -6.84 13.85 34.82
C GLU A 288 -6.60 15.24 34.20
N LEU A 289 -7.62 15.82 33.57
CA LEU A 289 -7.54 17.16 32.97
C LEU A 289 -7.44 18.23 34.07
N THR A 290 -8.19 18.06 35.14
CA THR A 290 -8.15 18.93 36.33
C THR A 290 -6.77 18.88 37.01
N VAL A 291 -6.20 17.68 37.20
CA VAL A 291 -4.84 17.51 37.75
C VAL A 291 -3.79 18.14 36.84
N MET A 292 -3.94 18.02 35.53
CA MET A 292 -3.03 18.61 34.55
C MET A 292 -3.04 20.14 34.60
N LEU A 293 -4.22 20.75 34.64
CA LEU A 293 -4.37 22.20 34.79
C LEU A 293 -3.81 22.68 36.13
N ARG A 294 -4.10 21.96 37.23
CA ARG A 294 -3.50 22.22 38.55
C ARG A 294 -1.98 22.20 38.48
N ALA A 295 -1.39 21.14 37.91
CA ALA A 295 0.06 21.03 37.76
C ALA A 295 0.65 22.14 36.87
N LYS A 296 -0.06 22.57 35.83
CA LYS A 296 0.35 23.70 34.98
C LYS A 296 0.32 25.02 35.74
N LEU A 297 -0.70 25.26 36.56
CA LEU A 297 -0.81 26.45 37.41
C LEU A 297 0.29 26.47 38.47
N CYS A 298 0.46 25.38 39.24
CA CYS A 298 1.50 25.27 40.27
C CYS A 298 2.91 25.47 39.68
N ARG A 299 3.21 24.86 38.53
CA ARG A 299 4.50 25.07 37.83
C ARG A 299 4.71 26.53 37.39
N ARG A 300 3.65 27.23 36.98
CA ARG A 300 3.74 28.67 36.65
C ARG A 300 4.00 29.52 37.89
N LEU A 301 3.35 29.22 39.00
CA LEU A 301 3.58 29.91 40.27
C LEU A 301 5.00 29.67 40.80
N ALA A 302 5.51 28.43 40.70
CA ALA A 302 6.89 28.12 41.05
C ALA A 302 7.88 28.93 40.19
N LYS A 303 7.64 29.04 38.88
CA LYS A 303 8.47 29.89 37.99
C LYS A 303 8.40 31.37 38.38
N LEU A 304 7.24 31.87 38.80
CA LEU A 304 7.10 33.24 39.29
C LEU A 304 7.86 33.46 40.62
N ALA A 305 7.86 32.47 41.50
CA ALA A 305 8.64 32.51 42.74
C ALA A 305 10.15 32.50 42.46
N MET A 306 10.59 31.76 41.44
CA MET A 306 11.98 31.84 40.96
C MET A 306 12.31 33.20 40.34
N ASP A 307 11.44 33.74 39.49
CA ASP A 307 11.63 35.06 38.87
C ASP A 307 11.74 36.17 39.94
N LYS A 308 10.96 36.09 41.03
CA LYS A 308 11.04 36.99 42.19
C LYS A 308 12.46 37.08 42.77
N THR A 309 13.21 35.96 42.78
CA THR A 309 14.59 35.94 43.28
C THR A 309 15.64 36.45 42.29
N ARG A 310 15.31 36.48 40.98
CA ARG A 310 16.26 36.77 39.89
C ARG A 310 16.12 38.17 39.30
N VAL A 311 14.94 38.79 39.38
CA VAL A 311 14.64 40.09 38.75
C VAL A 311 14.44 41.15 39.82
N TYR A 312 15.55 41.75 40.27
CA TYR A 312 15.54 42.75 41.34
C TYR A 312 14.66 43.97 41.02
N SER A 313 14.63 44.41 39.75
CA SER A 313 13.86 45.58 39.28
C SER A 313 12.33 45.45 39.40
N ALA A 314 11.80 44.23 39.55
CA ALA A 314 10.36 43.98 39.71
C ALA A 314 10.00 43.30 41.05
N SER A 315 10.97 43.16 41.97
CA SER A 315 10.80 42.39 43.22
C SER A 315 9.63 42.88 44.08
N ALA A 316 9.38 44.19 44.12
CA ALA A 316 8.24 44.76 44.87
C ALA A 316 6.88 44.28 44.33
N VAL A 317 6.74 44.20 42.99
CA VAL A 317 5.52 43.70 42.32
C VAL A 317 5.29 42.23 42.67
N TYR A 318 6.34 41.42 42.59
CA TYR A 318 6.24 39.99 42.92
C TYR A 318 5.84 39.78 44.38
N ASN A 319 6.45 40.51 45.33
CA ASN A 319 6.09 40.43 46.75
C ASN A 319 4.62 40.78 46.97
N GLN A 320 4.21 41.96 46.52
CA GLN A 320 2.83 42.42 46.69
C GLN A 320 1.81 41.46 46.09
N PHE A 321 2.06 40.92 44.89
CA PHE A 321 1.12 40.00 44.24
C PHE A 321 1.07 38.62 44.91
N PHE A 322 2.21 38.09 45.38
CA PHE A 322 2.19 36.84 46.15
C PHE A 322 1.47 37.00 47.49
N ASP A 323 1.64 38.14 48.17
CA ASP A 323 0.99 38.39 49.46
C ASP A 323 -0.52 38.63 49.30
N SER A 324 -0.92 39.39 48.28
CA SER A 324 -2.32 39.75 48.04
C SER A 324 -3.14 38.69 47.30
N VAL A 325 -2.58 38.09 46.23
CA VAL A 325 -3.30 37.17 45.33
C VAL A 325 -2.97 35.70 45.66
N GLY A 326 -1.80 35.43 46.25
CA GLY A 326 -1.33 34.08 46.58
C GLY A 326 -2.29 33.27 47.45
N PRO A 327 -2.89 33.83 48.53
CA PRO A 327 -3.85 33.11 49.37
C PRO A 327 -5.07 32.59 48.59
N MET A 328 -5.63 33.41 47.68
CA MET A 328 -6.74 33.03 46.82
C MET A 328 -6.36 31.88 45.87
N LEU A 329 -5.21 31.99 45.22
CA LEU A 329 -4.72 30.94 44.30
C LEU A 329 -4.48 29.62 45.04
N LYS A 330 -3.90 29.67 46.25
CA LYS A 330 -3.69 28.50 47.11
C LYS A 330 -5.02 27.87 47.53
N GLY A 331 -6.02 28.68 47.87
CA GLY A 331 -7.37 28.21 48.20
C GLY A 331 -8.03 27.46 47.06
N ILE A 332 -8.00 28.00 45.83
CA ILE A 332 -8.56 27.33 44.65
C ILE A 332 -7.82 26.02 44.34
N ILE A 333 -6.48 26.02 44.41
CA ILE A 333 -5.68 24.81 44.19
C ILE A 333 -6.03 23.73 45.22
N LYS A 334 -6.17 24.10 46.49
CA LYS A 334 -6.56 23.16 47.56
C LYS A 334 -7.95 22.58 47.29
N LYS A 335 -8.94 23.43 47.06
CA LYS A 335 -10.33 23.01 46.76
C LYS A 335 -10.41 22.04 45.57
N ALA A 336 -9.71 22.33 44.47
CA ALA A 336 -9.67 21.45 43.30
C ALA A 336 -8.93 20.13 43.59
N THR A 337 -7.91 20.15 44.46
CA THR A 337 -7.20 18.93 44.89
C THR A 337 -8.09 18.04 45.73
N ASP A 338 -8.76 18.61 46.74
CA ASP A 338 -9.67 17.90 47.65
C ASP A 338 -10.81 17.23 46.85
N GLN A 339 -11.35 17.92 45.84
CA GLN A 339 -12.38 17.37 44.95
C GLN A 339 -11.88 16.19 44.11
N VAL A 340 -10.68 16.28 43.52
CA VAL A 340 -10.10 15.17 42.75
C VAL A 340 -9.77 13.98 43.64
N GLU A 341 -9.21 14.22 44.83
CA GLU A 341 -8.89 13.16 45.80
C GLU A 341 -10.16 12.46 46.29
N SER A 342 -11.24 13.21 46.54
CA SER A 342 -12.55 12.67 46.89
C SER A 342 -13.13 11.81 45.76
N ALA A 343 -13.09 12.31 44.51
CA ALA A 343 -13.55 11.55 43.34
C ALA A 343 -12.73 10.27 43.13
N TRP A 344 -11.40 10.33 43.33
CA TRP A 344 -10.51 9.17 43.24
C TRP A 344 -10.75 8.16 44.38
N ALA A 345 -10.98 8.63 45.61
CA ALA A 345 -11.33 7.78 46.73
C ALA A 345 -12.67 7.06 46.49
N HIS A 346 -13.67 7.79 45.99
CA HIS A 346 -14.96 7.22 45.60
C HIS A 346 -14.80 6.17 44.48
N PHE A 347 -14.03 6.47 43.44
CA PHE A 347 -13.73 5.50 42.39
C PHE A 347 -13.09 4.23 42.97
N LYS A 348 -12.04 4.37 43.80
CA LYS A 348 -11.38 3.24 44.47
C LYS A 348 -12.36 2.39 45.29
N THR A 349 -13.31 3.00 46.01
CA THR A 349 -14.32 2.24 46.76
C THR A 349 -15.29 1.51 45.84
N THR A 350 -15.69 2.10 44.71
CA THR A 350 -16.64 1.50 43.77
C THR A 350 -16.01 0.35 42.97
N ILE A 351 -14.72 0.44 42.65
CA ILE A 351 -14.00 -0.62 41.93
C ILE A 351 -13.28 -1.62 42.84
N ALA A 352 -13.32 -1.41 44.16
CA ALA A 352 -12.77 -2.35 45.13
C ALA A 352 -13.58 -3.64 45.04
N ARG A 353 -13.01 -4.65 44.38
CA ARG A 353 -13.61 -5.98 44.32
C ARG A 353 -13.62 -6.54 45.75
N PRO A 354 -14.79 -6.83 46.35
CA PRO A 354 -14.83 -7.50 47.64
C PRO A 354 -14.23 -8.90 47.40
N ILE A 355 -13.07 -9.15 47.99
CA ILE A 355 -12.49 -10.50 48.06
C ILE A 355 -13.10 -11.13 49.30
N PRO A 356 -14.10 -12.02 49.18
CA PRO A 356 -14.61 -12.73 50.34
C PRO A 356 -13.48 -13.56 50.96
N VAL A 357 -13.51 -13.69 52.29
CA VAL A 357 -12.62 -14.61 52.99
C VAL A 357 -12.92 -16.01 52.45
N LEU A 358 -11.90 -16.66 51.88
CA LEU A 358 -12.02 -18.04 51.41
C LEU A 358 -12.40 -18.92 52.60
N PRO A 359 -13.57 -19.58 52.58
CA PRO A 359 -13.94 -20.47 53.66
C PRO A 359 -12.91 -21.62 53.75
N PRO A 360 -12.60 -22.12 54.95
CA PRO A 360 -11.62 -23.19 55.14
C PRO A 360 -12.05 -24.53 54.51
N ARG A 361 -13.28 -24.63 53.99
CA ARG A 361 -13.81 -25.75 53.21
C ARG A 361 -14.62 -25.22 52.04
N ALA A 362 -14.45 -25.83 50.87
CA ALA A 362 -15.27 -25.55 49.69
C ALA A 362 -16.71 -26.07 49.92
N ASP A 363 -17.72 -25.29 49.53
CA ASP A 363 -19.10 -25.77 49.48
C ASP A 363 -19.34 -26.61 48.21
N GLU A 364 -20.47 -27.30 48.11
CA GLU A 364 -20.78 -28.12 46.92
C GLU A 364 -20.86 -27.27 45.63
N GLN A 365 -21.27 -26.01 45.70
CA GLN A 365 -21.34 -25.14 44.53
C GLN A 365 -19.96 -24.76 44.00
N ALA A 366 -18.94 -24.71 44.85
CA ALA A 366 -17.55 -24.49 44.46
C ALA A 366 -16.95 -25.67 43.66
N LEU A 367 -17.62 -26.83 43.61
CA LEU A 367 -17.31 -27.93 42.70
C LEU A 367 -17.88 -27.71 41.29
N HIS A 368 -18.76 -26.71 41.11
CA HIS A 368 -19.41 -26.39 39.84
C HIS A 368 -18.91 -25.05 39.28
N LEU A 369 -18.18 -25.11 38.16
CA LEU A 369 -17.73 -23.91 37.44
C LEU A 369 -18.74 -23.51 36.36
N SER A 370 -19.40 -22.36 36.50
CA SER A 370 -20.22 -21.81 35.42
C SER A 370 -19.35 -21.04 34.42
N LEU A 371 -19.54 -21.32 33.13
CA LEU A 371 -18.76 -20.73 32.03
C LEU A 371 -19.65 -19.92 31.07
N PRO A 372 -20.36 -18.88 31.54
CA PRO A 372 -21.45 -18.23 30.80
C PRO A 372 -21.00 -17.55 29.49
N ASN A 373 -19.75 -17.09 29.41
CA ASN A 373 -19.19 -16.47 28.19
C ASN A 373 -18.45 -17.47 27.28
N SER A 374 -18.38 -18.73 27.69
CA SER A 374 -17.68 -19.77 26.93
C SER A 374 -18.61 -20.48 25.97
N GLU A 375 -19.93 -20.26 26.03
CA GLU A 375 -20.93 -20.88 25.16
C GLU A 375 -20.56 -20.71 23.69
N ARG A 376 -20.30 -19.49 23.22
CA ARG A 376 -19.96 -19.26 21.80
C ARG A 376 -18.61 -19.87 21.40
N TYR A 377 -17.61 -19.84 22.27
CA TYR A 377 -16.30 -20.46 22.03
C TYR A 377 -16.43 -21.98 21.97
N LEU A 378 -17.14 -22.59 22.92
CA LEU A 378 -17.39 -24.03 22.99
C LEU A 378 -18.29 -24.50 21.86
N CYS A 379 -19.35 -23.75 21.51
CA CYS A 379 -20.17 -24.00 20.33
C CYS A 379 -19.34 -23.88 19.05
N ASN A 380 -18.43 -22.91 18.93
CA ASN A 380 -17.50 -22.85 17.80
C ASN A 380 -16.52 -24.03 17.80
N LEU A 381 -16.06 -24.50 18.97
CA LEU A 381 -15.20 -25.67 19.14
C LEU A 381 -15.91 -26.98 18.80
N LEU A 382 -17.22 -27.05 19.09
CA LEU A 382 -18.11 -28.17 18.78
C LEU A 382 -18.63 -28.11 17.34
N ALA A 383 -18.69 -26.91 16.72
CA ALA A 383 -19.10 -26.67 15.34
C ALA A 383 -17.93 -26.67 14.35
N LEU A 384 -16.68 -26.62 14.85
CA LEU A 384 -15.50 -26.95 14.05
C LEU A 384 -15.63 -28.41 13.59
N PRO A 385 -15.44 -28.72 12.29
CA PRO A 385 -15.34 -30.11 11.86
C PRO A 385 -14.19 -30.75 12.62
N PRO A 386 -14.33 -31.99 13.15
CA PRO A 386 -13.28 -32.62 13.91
C PRO A 386 -12.10 -32.92 12.98
N SER A 387 -11.11 -32.05 12.98
CA SER A 387 -9.78 -32.36 12.46
C SER A 387 -8.82 -32.30 13.64
N GLN A 388 -8.31 -33.48 13.99
CA GLN A 388 -7.20 -33.74 14.91
C GLN A 388 -7.54 -33.76 16.42
N ARG A 389 -8.37 -34.72 16.82
CA ARG A 389 -8.01 -35.52 17.99
C ARG A 389 -6.79 -36.37 17.59
N ARG A 390 -5.68 -36.24 18.33
CA ARG A 390 -4.72 -37.36 18.43
C ARG A 390 -5.44 -38.42 19.25
N ASP A 391 -5.92 -39.47 18.59
CA ASP A 391 -6.47 -40.62 19.27
C ASP A 391 -5.35 -41.32 20.04
N LEU A 392 -5.61 -41.57 21.33
CA LEU A 392 -5.02 -42.69 22.05
C LEU A 392 -5.33 -43.94 21.22
N ALA A 393 -4.29 -44.73 20.94
CA ALA A 393 -4.32 -45.96 20.17
C ALA A 393 -5.62 -46.75 20.39
N SER A 394 -6.57 -46.55 19.47
CA SER A 394 -7.75 -47.37 19.32
C SER A 394 -7.33 -48.55 18.45
N LEU A 395 -7.32 -49.74 19.04
CA LEU A 395 -7.33 -51.00 18.31
C LEU A 395 -8.67 -51.15 17.59
N HIS A 396 -8.90 -50.34 16.56
CA HIS A 396 -9.93 -50.57 15.57
C HIS A 396 -9.27 -50.98 14.26
N ILE A 397 -9.25 -52.29 14.06
CA ILE A 397 -9.05 -52.92 12.75
C ILE A 397 -10.16 -52.36 11.84
N PRO A 398 -9.84 -51.67 10.72
CA PRO A 398 -10.85 -51.22 9.78
C PRO A 398 -11.53 -52.43 9.14
N PRO A 399 -12.84 -52.36 8.83
CA PRO A 399 -13.45 -53.37 7.98
C PRO A 399 -12.76 -53.35 6.61
N SER A 400 -12.33 -54.52 6.17
CA SER A 400 -11.62 -54.73 4.91
C SER A 400 -12.39 -54.17 3.70
N GLY A 401 -11.73 -53.30 2.94
CA GLY A 401 -11.95 -53.10 1.50
C GLY A 401 -13.04 -52.12 1.07
N ASP A 402 -12.72 -50.84 0.90
CA ASP A 402 -13.21 -50.03 -0.26
C ASP A 402 -12.60 -48.60 -0.33
N GLY A 403 -12.31 -47.96 0.80
CA GLY A 403 -11.86 -46.54 0.82
C GLY A 403 -10.52 -46.26 0.13
N THR A 404 -9.57 -47.19 0.16
CA THR A 404 -8.25 -47.06 -0.49
C THR A 404 -8.36 -47.19 -2.01
N MET A 405 -9.29 -48.00 -2.52
CA MET A 405 -9.50 -48.17 -3.96
C MET A 405 -10.16 -46.93 -4.58
N GLU A 406 -11.06 -46.27 -3.87
CA GLU A 406 -11.69 -45.03 -4.32
C GLU A 406 -10.67 -43.88 -4.45
N GLN A 407 -9.72 -43.77 -3.51
CA GLN A 407 -8.65 -42.77 -3.56
C GLN A 407 -7.68 -43.00 -4.73
N VAL A 408 -7.28 -44.25 -4.96
CA VAL A 408 -6.43 -44.63 -6.10
C VAL A 408 -7.15 -44.36 -7.41
N THR A 409 -8.44 -44.69 -7.51
CA THR A 409 -9.23 -44.44 -8.72
C THR A 409 -9.33 -42.94 -9.01
N LYS A 410 -9.65 -42.11 -8.00
CA LYS A 410 -9.67 -40.64 -8.15
C LYS A 410 -8.32 -40.06 -8.56
N PHE A 411 -7.23 -40.56 -7.99
CA PHE A 411 -5.88 -40.16 -8.37
C PHE A 411 -5.59 -40.51 -9.83
N THR A 412 -5.84 -41.76 -10.25
CA THR A 412 -5.54 -42.22 -11.60
C THR A 412 -6.43 -41.54 -12.66
N ASP A 413 -7.71 -41.35 -12.38
CA ASP A 413 -8.66 -40.65 -13.25
C ASP A 413 -8.22 -39.21 -13.54
N ARG A 414 -7.69 -38.52 -12.52
CA ARG A 414 -7.13 -37.17 -12.68
C ARG A 414 -6.02 -37.17 -13.74
N TYR A 415 -5.01 -38.02 -13.60
CA TYR A 415 -3.88 -38.07 -14.55
C TYR A 415 -4.26 -38.60 -15.93
N PHE A 416 -5.20 -39.54 -16.05
CA PHE A 416 -5.73 -39.95 -17.35
C PHE A 416 -6.47 -38.83 -18.07
N SER A 417 -7.23 -38.01 -17.34
CA SER A 417 -7.90 -36.85 -17.92
C SER A 417 -6.90 -35.81 -18.44
N LEU A 418 -5.80 -35.61 -17.71
CA LEU A 418 -4.71 -34.72 -18.08
C LEU A 418 -3.97 -35.22 -19.32
N ALA A 419 -3.54 -36.49 -19.33
CA ALA A 419 -2.88 -37.09 -20.49
C ALA A 419 -3.76 -37.03 -21.76
N ARG A 420 -5.09 -37.20 -21.62
CA ARG A 420 -6.03 -37.06 -22.74
C ARG A 420 -6.12 -35.62 -23.25
N LEU A 421 -6.11 -34.64 -22.34
CA LEU A 421 -6.10 -33.22 -22.68
C LEU A 421 -4.82 -32.86 -23.45
N GLU A 422 -3.66 -33.28 -22.96
CA GLU A 422 -2.36 -33.02 -23.59
C GLU A 422 -2.27 -33.63 -24.98
N LYS A 423 -2.67 -34.91 -25.12
CA LYS A 423 -2.73 -35.59 -26.43
C LYS A 423 -3.73 -34.93 -27.39
N GLY A 424 -4.81 -34.34 -26.85
CA GLY A 424 -5.78 -33.58 -27.62
C GLY A 424 -5.17 -32.32 -28.23
N ILE A 425 -4.43 -31.54 -27.43
CA ILE A 425 -3.74 -30.31 -27.87
C ILE A 425 -2.69 -30.63 -28.93
N GLU A 426 -1.91 -31.69 -28.73
CA GLU A 426 -0.88 -32.12 -29.70
C GLU A 426 -1.49 -32.55 -31.04
N LYS A 427 -2.60 -33.30 -31.02
CA LYS A 427 -3.33 -33.67 -32.24
C LYS A 427 -3.90 -32.45 -32.98
N GLU A 428 -4.46 -31.50 -32.25
CA GLU A 428 -5.01 -30.28 -32.85
C GLU A 428 -3.92 -29.43 -33.53
N ARG A 429 -2.70 -29.41 -32.98
CA ARG A 429 -1.52 -28.79 -33.61
C ARG A 429 -1.13 -29.47 -34.92
N ALA A 430 -1.19 -30.80 -34.99
CA ALA A 430 -0.77 -31.57 -36.17
C ALA A 430 -1.74 -31.39 -37.36
N LEU A 431 -2.98 -30.96 -37.11
CA LEU A 431 -3.95 -30.63 -38.16
C LEU A 431 -3.60 -29.27 -38.79
N SER A 432 -3.58 -29.21 -40.12
CA SER A 432 -3.37 -27.94 -40.83
C SER A 432 -4.48 -26.95 -40.46
N PRO A 433 -4.15 -25.67 -40.17
CA PRO A 433 -5.18 -24.69 -39.87
C PRO A 433 -6.04 -24.49 -41.10
N GLU A 434 -7.32 -24.87 -41.03
CA GLU A 434 -8.30 -24.40 -42.01
C GLU A 434 -8.24 -22.86 -42.07
N PRO A 435 -8.54 -22.22 -43.22
CA PRO A 435 -8.66 -20.77 -43.28
C PRO A 435 -9.76 -20.34 -42.31
N VAL A 436 -9.38 -19.93 -41.10
CA VAL A 436 -10.35 -19.50 -40.09
C VAL A 436 -10.96 -18.20 -40.57
N ALA A 437 -12.24 -18.25 -40.96
CA ALA A 437 -12.99 -17.10 -41.45
C ALA A 437 -13.11 -15.98 -40.40
N ASP A 438 -13.01 -16.30 -39.11
CA ASP A 438 -13.06 -15.36 -37.98
C ASP A 438 -11.88 -15.55 -37.01
N CYS A 439 -10.80 -14.79 -37.21
CA CYS A 439 -9.62 -14.81 -36.35
C CYS A 439 -9.89 -14.25 -34.94
N GLU A 440 -10.86 -13.35 -34.77
CA GLU A 440 -11.18 -12.76 -33.46
C GLU A 440 -11.84 -13.80 -32.55
N ALA A 441 -12.86 -14.51 -33.05
CA ALA A 441 -13.54 -15.56 -32.30
C ALA A 441 -12.58 -16.70 -31.92
N ARG A 442 -11.71 -17.12 -32.85
CA ARG A 442 -10.69 -18.15 -32.58
C ARG A 442 -9.68 -17.69 -31.53
N CYS A 443 -9.25 -16.43 -31.56
CA CYS A 443 -8.39 -15.87 -30.52
C CYS A 443 -9.04 -15.94 -29.13
N VAL A 444 -10.32 -15.61 -29.01
CA VAL A 444 -11.07 -15.72 -27.75
C VAL A 444 -11.19 -17.18 -27.29
N GLN A 445 -11.47 -18.10 -28.22
CA GLN A 445 -11.56 -19.53 -27.91
C GLN A 445 -10.23 -20.09 -27.37
N LEU A 446 -9.11 -19.75 -28.02
CA LEU A 446 -7.78 -20.18 -27.60
C LEU A 446 -7.38 -19.56 -26.25
N ALA A 447 -7.68 -18.28 -26.03
CA ALA A 447 -7.47 -17.62 -24.74
C ALA A 447 -8.23 -18.33 -23.60
N LYS A 448 -9.47 -18.76 -23.87
CA LYS A 448 -10.26 -19.55 -22.93
C LYS A 448 -9.63 -20.93 -22.69
N LEU A 449 -9.19 -21.61 -23.74
CA LEU A 449 -8.55 -22.92 -23.61
C LEU A 449 -7.27 -22.85 -22.78
N ILE A 450 -6.43 -21.81 -22.95
CA ILE A 450 -5.28 -21.54 -22.07
C ILE A 450 -5.72 -21.44 -20.61
N VAL A 451 -6.76 -20.65 -20.34
CA VAL A 451 -7.33 -20.45 -19.00
C VAL A 451 -7.89 -21.74 -18.40
N ASP A 452 -8.52 -22.59 -19.21
CA ASP A 452 -9.08 -23.87 -18.82
C ASP A 452 -7.95 -24.88 -18.52
N VAL A 453 -6.90 -24.93 -19.35
CA VAL A 453 -5.71 -25.78 -19.14
C VAL A 453 -5.03 -25.46 -17.81
N PHE A 454 -4.85 -24.17 -17.46
CA PHE A 454 -4.38 -23.77 -16.13
C PHE A 454 -5.27 -24.31 -14.99
N THR A 455 -6.58 -24.34 -15.20
CA THR A 455 -7.55 -24.70 -14.16
C THR A 455 -7.62 -26.22 -13.96
N VAL A 456 -7.54 -26.98 -15.06
CA VAL A 456 -7.58 -28.45 -15.04
C VAL A 456 -6.29 -29.04 -14.47
N VAL A 457 -5.13 -28.48 -14.82
CA VAL A 457 -3.84 -28.93 -14.26
C VAL A 457 -3.76 -28.63 -12.76
N GLY A 458 -4.05 -27.39 -12.37
CA GLY A 458 -4.00 -26.99 -10.96
C GLY A 458 -2.62 -27.26 -10.35
N ASP A 459 -2.59 -28.02 -9.26
CA ASP A 459 -1.39 -28.43 -8.52
C ASP A 459 -0.81 -29.79 -8.97
N ALA A 460 -1.35 -30.41 -10.04
CA ALA A 460 -1.00 -31.79 -10.41
C ALA A 460 0.49 -31.97 -10.75
N TYR A 461 1.13 -30.94 -11.29
CA TYR A 461 2.50 -31.01 -11.81
C TYR A 461 3.52 -30.31 -10.92
N ASP A 462 3.10 -29.86 -9.73
CA ASP A 462 3.99 -29.23 -8.78
C ASP A 462 5.10 -30.21 -8.38
N SER A 463 6.34 -29.71 -8.34
CA SER A 463 7.54 -30.51 -8.04
C SER A 463 7.92 -31.59 -9.09
N ASN A 464 7.27 -31.64 -10.26
CA ASN A 464 7.70 -32.51 -11.36
C ASN A 464 8.13 -31.67 -12.59
N PRO A 465 9.44 -31.45 -12.79
CA PRO A 465 9.97 -30.67 -13.92
C PRO A 465 9.57 -31.20 -15.30
N GLU A 466 9.41 -32.51 -15.47
CA GLU A 466 9.05 -33.12 -16.75
C GLU A 466 7.59 -32.85 -17.12
N GLN A 467 6.66 -33.12 -16.20
CA GLN A 467 5.24 -32.84 -16.41
C GLN A 467 4.96 -31.34 -16.54
N MET A 468 5.62 -30.52 -15.72
CA MET A 468 5.57 -29.07 -15.84
C MET A 468 6.10 -28.58 -17.21
N SER A 469 7.09 -29.27 -17.77
CA SER A 469 7.62 -28.94 -19.09
C SER A 469 6.64 -29.24 -20.22
N ILE A 470 5.92 -30.36 -20.14
CA ILE A 470 4.85 -30.73 -21.09
C ILE A 470 3.71 -29.70 -21.01
N PHE A 471 3.31 -29.32 -19.80
CA PHE A 471 2.30 -28.28 -19.58
C PHE A 471 2.69 -26.94 -20.20
N ILE A 472 3.91 -26.45 -19.94
CA ILE A 472 4.41 -25.20 -20.52
C ILE A 472 4.46 -25.33 -22.05
N LEU A 473 4.93 -26.44 -22.60
CA LEU A 473 4.99 -26.66 -24.04
C LEU A 473 3.59 -26.60 -24.69
N ASN A 474 2.59 -27.23 -24.08
CA ASN A 474 1.20 -27.20 -24.53
C ASN A 474 0.60 -25.79 -24.45
N LEU A 475 0.87 -25.04 -23.38
CA LEU A 475 0.44 -23.65 -23.26
C LEU A 475 1.04 -22.76 -24.35
N PHE A 476 2.32 -22.94 -24.66
CA PHE A 476 2.97 -22.16 -25.72
C PHE A 476 2.47 -22.56 -27.12
N ASP A 477 2.10 -23.81 -27.35
CA ASP A 477 1.45 -24.22 -28.59
C ASP A 477 0.11 -23.51 -28.81
N LEU A 478 -0.72 -23.48 -27.78
CA LEU A 478 -1.98 -22.74 -27.80
C LEU A 478 -1.75 -21.23 -27.94
N TRP A 479 -0.75 -20.69 -27.24
CA TRP A 479 -0.41 -19.28 -27.28
C TRP A 479 0.08 -18.85 -28.66
N VAL A 480 0.93 -19.64 -29.34
CA VAL A 480 1.39 -19.35 -30.70
C VAL A 480 0.22 -19.31 -31.69
N GLN A 481 -0.72 -20.24 -31.59
CA GLN A 481 -1.94 -20.20 -32.41
C GLN A 481 -2.78 -18.95 -32.12
N MET A 482 -2.91 -18.59 -30.84
CA MET A 482 -3.66 -17.41 -30.40
C MET A 482 -3.01 -16.12 -30.90
N ASP A 483 -1.68 -15.99 -30.78
CA ASP A 483 -0.90 -14.83 -31.24
C ASP A 483 -1.01 -14.65 -32.76
N LYS A 484 -0.92 -15.74 -33.54
CA LYS A 484 -1.16 -15.70 -34.99
C LYS A 484 -2.56 -15.17 -35.34
N CYS A 485 -3.60 -15.62 -34.63
CA CYS A 485 -4.97 -15.11 -34.81
C CYS A 485 -5.08 -13.63 -34.38
N ALA A 486 -4.49 -13.26 -33.26
CA ALA A 486 -4.52 -11.89 -32.73
C ALA A 486 -3.81 -10.91 -33.67
N ILE A 487 -2.66 -11.27 -34.25
CA ILE A 487 -1.93 -10.44 -35.22
C ILE A 487 -2.70 -10.30 -36.53
N ARG A 488 -3.36 -11.36 -37.00
CA ARG A 488 -4.22 -11.26 -38.20
C ARG A 488 -5.40 -10.33 -37.97
N ALA A 489 -6.00 -10.35 -36.78
CA ALA A 489 -7.09 -9.45 -36.40
C ALA A 489 -6.60 -8.01 -36.10
N CYS A 490 -5.40 -7.86 -35.55
CA CYS A 490 -4.78 -6.59 -35.19
C CYS A 490 -3.29 -6.59 -35.59
N PRO A 491 -2.96 -6.19 -36.84
CA PRO A 491 -1.59 -6.20 -37.33
C PRO A 491 -0.62 -5.35 -36.49
N LEU A 492 -1.11 -4.31 -35.83
CA LEU A 492 -0.32 -3.47 -34.91
C LEU A 492 0.35 -4.26 -33.79
N LEU A 493 -0.21 -5.41 -33.37
CA LEU A 493 0.45 -6.27 -32.38
C LEU A 493 1.82 -6.76 -32.86
N SER A 494 2.02 -6.91 -34.18
CA SER A 494 3.28 -7.38 -34.74
C SER A 494 4.45 -6.42 -34.48
N ASP A 495 4.16 -5.12 -34.33
CA ASP A 495 5.16 -4.08 -34.07
C ASP A 495 5.73 -4.13 -32.65
N TYR A 496 5.11 -4.88 -31.73
CA TYR A 496 5.49 -4.96 -30.31
C TYR A 496 6.00 -6.35 -29.95
N ALA A 497 6.91 -6.42 -28.99
CA ALA A 497 7.50 -7.67 -28.53
C ALA A 497 6.47 -8.58 -27.82
N PRO A 498 6.49 -9.90 -28.06
CA PRO A 498 5.53 -10.88 -27.51
C PRO A 498 5.74 -11.22 -26.02
N VAL A 499 6.55 -10.44 -25.29
CA VAL A 499 6.88 -10.59 -23.87
C VAL A 499 7.77 -11.80 -23.53
N PHE A 500 7.55 -12.95 -24.18
CA PHE A 500 8.33 -14.18 -23.94
C PHE A 500 9.58 -14.20 -24.80
N ASN A 501 10.75 -14.38 -24.19
CA ASN A 501 12.01 -14.56 -24.92
C ASN A 501 12.19 -16.05 -25.28
N PRO A 502 12.60 -16.44 -26.51
CA PRO A 502 12.85 -17.83 -26.87
C PRO A 502 13.68 -18.63 -25.86
N GLU A 503 14.71 -18.04 -25.25
CA GLU A 503 15.58 -18.73 -24.29
C GLU A 503 14.88 -19.12 -22.98
N LEU A 504 13.73 -18.52 -22.67
CA LEU A 504 12.90 -18.86 -21.50
C LEU A 504 12.52 -20.35 -21.49
N LEU A 505 12.38 -20.96 -22.68
CA LEU A 505 11.94 -22.35 -22.85
C LEU A 505 13.12 -23.34 -22.96
N CYS A 506 14.37 -22.88 -22.84
CA CYS A 506 15.54 -23.77 -22.91
C CYS A 506 15.65 -24.74 -21.71
N VAL A 507 14.95 -24.43 -20.62
CA VAL A 507 14.96 -25.21 -19.38
C VAL A 507 14.00 -26.40 -19.40
N LEU A 508 13.16 -26.53 -20.43
CA LEU A 508 12.16 -27.60 -20.51
C LEU A 508 12.81 -29.00 -20.60
N HIS A 509 12.23 -29.95 -19.90
CA HIS A 509 12.58 -31.37 -19.87
C HIS A 509 11.74 -32.11 -20.90
N LEU A 510 12.36 -32.53 -22.02
CA LEU A 510 11.69 -33.06 -23.19
C LEU A 510 12.29 -34.43 -23.59
N PRO A 511 11.72 -35.55 -23.11
CA PRO A 511 12.27 -36.89 -23.33
C PRO A 511 12.27 -37.33 -24.79
N THR A 512 11.29 -36.90 -25.59
CA THR A 512 11.08 -37.33 -26.98
C THR A 512 11.64 -36.32 -27.99
N LEU A 513 12.02 -36.81 -29.18
CA LEU A 513 12.44 -35.96 -30.28
C LEU A 513 11.29 -35.06 -30.79
N SER A 514 10.06 -35.58 -30.81
CA SER A 514 8.85 -34.81 -31.15
C SER A 514 8.71 -33.59 -30.23
N GLY A 515 8.85 -33.76 -28.91
CA GLY A 515 8.80 -32.65 -27.96
C GLY A 515 9.87 -31.58 -28.24
N MET A 516 11.09 -32.00 -28.59
CA MET A 516 12.18 -31.06 -28.94
C MET A 516 11.91 -30.30 -30.24
N GLN A 517 11.36 -30.95 -31.26
CA GLN A 517 10.93 -30.30 -32.50
C GLN A 517 9.78 -29.32 -32.23
N ARG A 518 8.84 -29.71 -31.36
CA ARG A 518 7.74 -28.85 -30.94
C ARG A 518 8.23 -27.55 -30.31
N LEU A 519 9.23 -27.66 -29.43
CA LEU A 519 9.91 -26.51 -28.82
C LEU A 519 10.65 -25.66 -29.86
N GLN A 520 11.37 -26.28 -30.80
CA GLN A 520 12.09 -25.59 -31.86
C GLN A 520 11.17 -24.70 -32.71
N ASP A 521 9.99 -25.20 -33.10
CA ASP A 521 8.99 -24.44 -33.85
C ASP A 521 8.49 -23.21 -33.07
N ILE A 522 8.22 -23.37 -31.77
CA ILE A 522 7.78 -22.27 -30.89
C ILE A 522 8.89 -21.22 -30.78
N GLN A 523 10.14 -21.63 -30.54
CA GLN A 523 11.28 -20.72 -30.44
C GLN A 523 11.52 -19.99 -31.77
N SER A 524 11.42 -20.67 -32.90
CA SER A 524 11.54 -20.08 -34.24
C SER A 524 10.46 -19.03 -34.49
N TYR A 525 9.21 -19.33 -34.10
CA TYR A 525 8.11 -18.37 -34.17
C TYR A 525 8.39 -17.12 -33.32
N LEU A 526 8.80 -17.30 -32.05
CA LEU A 526 9.13 -16.19 -31.17
C LEU A 526 10.26 -15.33 -31.73
N ARG A 527 11.33 -15.93 -32.27
CA ARG A 527 12.44 -15.19 -32.90
C ARG A 527 11.97 -14.38 -34.11
N SER A 528 11.18 -14.99 -35.01
CA SER A 528 10.56 -14.27 -36.13
C SER A 528 9.72 -13.10 -35.62
N ARG A 529 8.95 -13.29 -34.54
CA ARG A 529 8.19 -12.20 -33.94
C ARG A 529 9.07 -11.06 -33.46
N TYR A 530 10.21 -11.34 -32.81
CA TYR A 530 11.15 -10.28 -32.42
C TYR A 530 11.82 -9.59 -33.62
N SER A 531 12.18 -10.33 -34.68
CA SER A 531 12.78 -9.72 -35.88
C SER A 531 11.82 -8.78 -36.60
N ASP A 532 10.51 -9.07 -36.53
CA ASP A 532 9.47 -8.29 -37.20
C ASP A 532 9.04 -7.06 -36.37
N CYS A 533 9.45 -6.94 -35.10
CA CYS A 533 9.03 -5.86 -34.21
C CYS A 533 9.67 -4.51 -34.58
N GLN A 534 8.84 -3.48 -34.74
CA GLN A 534 9.32 -2.09 -34.78
C GLN A 534 9.80 -1.59 -33.40
N PHE A 535 9.12 -2.01 -32.32
CA PHE A 535 9.35 -1.58 -30.95
C PHE A 535 9.76 -2.76 -30.07
N ALA A 536 10.93 -3.37 -30.35
CA ALA A 536 11.42 -4.56 -29.64
C ALA A 536 11.58 -4.42 -28.10
N HIS A 537 11.65 -3.20 -27.58
CA HIS A 537 11.75 -2.91 -26.13
C HIS A 537 10.38 -2.63 -25.48
N LYS A 538 9.28 -2.72 -26.23
CA LYS A 538 7.92 -2.44 -25.75
C LYS A 538 7.01 -3.63 -26.00
N THR A 539 6.05 -3.78 -25.10
CA THR A 539 5.02 -4.81 -25.14
C THR A 539 3.66 -4.14 -24.99
N ILE A 540 2.58 -4.91 -25.16
CA ILE A 540 1.22 -4.46 -24.84
C ILE A 540 1.03 -4.06 -23.36
N PHE A 541 1.95 -4.47 -22.48
CA PHE A 541 1.94 -4.19 -21.04
C PHE A 541 2.80 -3.00 -20.62
N SER A 542 3.52 -2.38 -21.55
CA SER A 542 4.38 -1.23 -21.25
C SER A 542 3.55 -0.04 -20.73
N GLU A 543 4.08 0.67 -19.73
CA GLU A 543 3.43 1.85 -19.16
C GLU A 543 3.03 2.89 -20.23
N PRO A 544 1.91 3.61 -20.04
CA PRO A 544 1.47 4.62 -20.99
C PRO A 544 2.53 5.71 -21.20
N GLY A 545 2.99 5.83 -22.45
CA GLY A 545 4.02 6.79 -22.85
C GLY A 545 4.16 6.87 -24.36
N ARG A 546 5.17 7.59 -24.86
CA ARG A 546 5.40 7.75 -26.31
C ARG A 546 5.52 6.39 -27.00
N ASN A 547 4.82 6.18 -28.11
CA ASN A 547 4.81 4.91 -28.86
C ASN A 547 4.40 3.68 -28.01
N CYS A 548 3.55 3.85 -26.99
CA CYS A 548 2.93 2.70 -26.35
C CYS A 548 1.84 2.12 -27.25
N PHE A 549 1.55 0.82 -27.07
CA PHE A 549 0.52 0.12 -27.86
C PHE A 549 -0.81 0.85 -27.85
N ALA A 550 -1.25 1.33 -26.69
CA ALA A 550 -2.52 2.03 -26.57
C ALA A 550 -2.59 3.34 -27.37
N ALA A 551 -1.50 4.11 -27.41
CA ALA A 551 -1.43 5.34 -28.19
C ALA A 551 -1.55 5.04 -29.70
N GLN A 552 -0.79 4.07 -30.20
CA GLN A 552 -0.81 3.68 -31.61
C GLN A 552 -2.17 3.07 -32.01
N TYR A 553 -2.74 2.23 -31.16
CA TYR A 553 -4.02 1.60 -31.44
C TYR A 553 -5.17 2.62 -31.46
N ALA A 554 -5.19 3.55 -30.50
CA ALA A 554 -6.21 4.60 -30.45
C ALA A 554 -6.14 5.53 -31.67
N GLU A 555 -4.94 5.81 -32.19
CA GLU A 555 -4.75 6.65 -33.37
C GLU A 555 -5.30 6.00 -34.66
N GLN A 556 -5.14 4.68 -34.80
CA GLN A 556 -5.59 3.90 -35.96
C GLN A 556 -7.07 3.46 -35.88
N SER A 557 -7.68 3.48 -34.69
CA SER A 557 -9.03 2.95 -34.45
C SER A 557 -10.11 4.03 -34.51
N ASP A 558 -10.90 4.04 -35.59
CA ASP A 558 -12.05 4.94 -35.76
C ASP A 558 -13.06 4.91 -34.58
N PRO A 559 -13.46 3.73 -34.06
CA PRO A 559 -14.34 3.67 -32.89
C PRO A 559 -13.75 4.33 -31.65
N LEU A 560 -12.45 4.17 -31.39
CA LEU A 560 -11.81 4.76 -30.21
C LEU A 560 -11.60 6.26 -30.38
N ARG A 561 -11.27 6.76 -31.58
CA ARG A 561 -11.23 8.21 -31.85
C ARG A 561 -12.58 8.87 -31.61
N LYS A 562 -13.66 8.23 -32.08
CA LYS A 562 -15.03 8.69 -31.80
C LYS A 562 -15.35 8.66 -30.31
N LEU A 563 -14.96 7.60 -29.60
CA LEU A 563 -15.16 7.49 -28.15
C LEU A 563 -14.39 8.59 -27.39
N GLN A 564 -13.13 8.83 -27.75
CA GLN A 564 -12.32 9.91 -27.18
C GLN A 564 -12.99 11.26 -27.40
N GLN A 565 -13.40 11.56 -28.63
CA GLN A 565 -14.08 12.81 -28.97
C GLN A 565 -15.38 12.98 -28.15
N GLN A 566 -16.19 11.93 -28.03
CA GLN A 566 -17.42 11.95 -27.22
C GLN A 566 -17.14 12.27 -25.74
N ILE A 567 -16.08 11.70 -25.16
CA ILE A 567 -15.70 11.96 -23.76
C ILE A 567 -15.16 13.39 -23.61
N GLU A 568 -14.35 13.86 -24.56
CA GLU A 568 -13.80 15.23 -24.55
C GLU A 568 -14.89 16.29 -24.71
N GLU A 569 -15.87 16.05 -25.58
CA GLU A 569 -17.05 16.91 -25.75
C GLU A 569 -17.92 16.92 -24.48
N ALA A 570 -18.12 15.77 -23.84
CA ALA A 570 -18.84 15.66 -22.57
C ALA A 570 -18.12 16.40 -21.44
N SER A 571 -16.79 16.24 -21.34
CA SER A 571 -15.94 16.97 -20.39
C SER A 571 -16.03 18.48 -20.65
N SER A 572 -15.91 18.91 -21.90
CA SER A 572 -16.00 20.33 -22.30
C SER A 572 -17.37 20.95 -22.01
N LYS A 573 -18.45 20.21 -22.25
CA LYS A 573 -19.82 20.63 -21.91
C LYS A 573 -20.02 20.75 -20.40
N SER A 574 -19.49 19.79 -19.63
CA SER A 574 -19.49 19.82 -18.16
C SER A 574 -18.69 21.02 -17.64
N ARG A 575 -17.52 21.29 -18.23
CA ARG A 575 -16.66 22.45 -17.96
C ARG A 575 -17.38 23.77 -18.21
N GLY A 576 -18.04 23.93 -19.37
CA GLY A 576 -18.82 25.12 -19.71
C GLY A 576 -20.05 25.34 -18.81
N LYS A 577 -20.75 24.25 -18.45
CA LYS A 577 -21.84 24.31 -17.47
C LYS A 577 -21.31 24.80 -16.11
N LYS A 578 -20.16 24.29 -15.68
CA LYS A 578 -19.54 24.70 -14.41
C LYS A 578 -19.09 26.17 -14.43
N GLN A 579 -18.56 26.65 -15.54
CA GLN A 579 -18.22 28.07 -15.70
C GLN A 579 -19.47 28.97 -15.60
N SER A 580 -20.61 28.51 -16.13
CA SER A 580 -21.88 29.25 -16.03
C SER A 580 -22.42 29.28 -14.60
N GLU A 581 -22.33 28.16 -13.88
CA GLU A 581 -22.62 28.06 -12.44
C GLU A 581 -21.74 29.02 -11.63
N TRP A 582 -20.44 29.07 -11.93
CA TRP A 582 -19.49 29.99 -11.30
C TRP A 582 -19.84 31.47 -11.56
N ASN A 583 -20.17 31.84 -12.80
CA ASN A 583 -20.60 33.20 -13.14
C ASN A 583 -21.85 33.62 -12.34
N ASN A 584 -22.82 32.72 -12.19
CA ASN A 584 -24.03 32.99 -11.42
C ASN A 584 -23.73 33.14 -9.92
N ALA A 585 -22.90 32.25 -9.36
CA ALA A 585 -22.47 32.34 -7.98
C ALA A 585 -21.67 33.62 -7.70
N CYS A 586 -20.83 34.07 -8.63
CA CYS A 586 -20.13 35.35 -8.56
C CYS A 586 -21.10 36.54 -8.51
N LYS A 587 -22.10 36.58 -9.40
CA LYS A 587 -23.13 37.63 -9.40
C LYS A 587 -23.92 37.67 -8.09
N GLU A 588 -24.30 36.50 -7.56
CA GLU A 588 -25.00 36.41 -6.28
C GLU A 588 -24.12 36.90 -5.13
N TYR A 589 -22.84 36.48 -5.11
CA TYR A 589 -21.86 36.94 -4.12
C TYR A 589 -21.68 38.46 -4.15
N ASP A 590 -21.52 39.05 -5.33
CA ASP A 590 -21.32 40.49 -5.51
C ASP A 590 -22.57 41.28 -5.09
N ASN A 591 -23.78 40.81 -5.45
CA ASN A 591 -25.06 41.39 -5.03
C ASN A 591 -25.22 41.37 -3.50
N LEU A 592 -24.92 40.24 -2.85
CA LEU A 592 -24.97 40.16 -1.39
C LEU A 592 -23.90 41.06 -0.73
N SER A 593 -22.72 41.20 -1.32
CA SER A 593 -21.66 42.10 -0.84
C SER A 593 -22.10 43.56 -0.90
N GLN A 594 -22.78 43.97 -1.97
CA GLN A 594 -23.36 45.30 -2.08
C GLN A 594 -24.44 45.53 -1.01
N LYS A 595 -25.36 44.58 -0.80
CA LYS A 595 -26.41 44.66 0.24
C LYS A 595 -25.84 44.71 1.66
N ILE A 596 -24.72 44.03 1.92
CA ILE A 596 -24.03 44.10 3.22
C ILE A 596 -23.48 45.51 3.43
N THR A 597 -22.83 46.08 2.42
CA THR A 597 -22.22 47.41 2.49
C THR A 597 -23.26 48.53 2.63
N SER A 598 -24.42 48.37 1.97
CA SER A 598 -25.50 49.36 1.99
C SER A 598 -26.43 49.27 3.19
N THR A 599 -26.24 48.30 4.10
CA THR A 599 -27.08 48.12 5.30
C THR A 599 -26.29 48.27 6.58
N THR A 600 -26.94 48.79 7.63
CA THR A 600 -26.35 48.91 8.96
C THR A 600 -26.74 47.71 9.82
N CYS A 601 -25.82 47.26 10.69
CA CYS A 601 -26.15 46.21 11.64
C CYS A 601 -26.99 46.77 12.79
N ILE A 602 -28.11 46.11 13.10
CA ILE A 602 -29.03 46.49 14.19
C ILE A 602 -29.04 45.47 15.34
N CYS A 603 -28.03 44.60 15.42
CA CYS A 603 -27.98 43.57 16.46
C CYS A 603 -27.81 44.19 17.85
N THR A 604 -28.52 43.63 18.82
CA THR A 604 -28.37 43.98 20.24
C THR A 604 -27.56 42.92 20.97
N THR A 605 -27.13 43.23 22.19
CA THR A 605 -26.46 42.28 23.08
C THR A 605 -27.45 41.85 24.17
N ASN A 606 -27.60 40.55 24.36
CA ASN A 606 -28.41 39.98 25.44
C ASN A 606 -27.70 40.15 26.80
N SER A 607 -28.44 39.91 27.89
CA SER A 607 -27.92 40.01 29.27
C SER A 607 -26.77 39.03 29.57
N ASP A 608 -26.73 37.90 28.88
CA ASP A 608 -25.66 36.89 28.95
C ASP A 608 -24.43 37.25 28.09
N GLY A 609 -24.45 38.40 27.41
CA GLY A 609 -23.39 38.84 26.49
C GLY A 609 -23.51 38.28 25.08
N SER A 610 -24.47 37.38 24.82
CA SER A 610 -24.68 36.81 23.49
C SER A 610 -25.28 37.83 22.53
N ARG A 611 -24.99 37.69 21.24
CA ARG A 611 -25.46 38.61 20.21
C ARG A 611 -26.86 38.24 19.74
N ASN A 612 -27.82 39.14 19.90
CA ASN A 612 -29.15 38.98 19.33
C ASN A 612 -29.15 39.43 17.85
N ILE A 613 -29.20 38.44 16.96
CA ILE A 613 -29.20 38.65 15.51
C ILE A 613 -30.61 38.71 14.90
N LYS A 614 -31.67 38.51 15.69
CA LYS A 614 -33.04 38.46 15.16
C LYS A 614 -33.40 39.80 14.50
N GLY A 615 -33.93 39.73 13.28
CA GLY A 615 -34.33 40.91 12.49
C GLY A 615 -33.21 41.63 11.73
N CYS A 616 -31.93 41.30 11.92
CA CYS A 616 -30.84 42.02 11.26
C CYS A 616 -30.59 41.55 9.81
N LYS A 617 -30.97 42.38 8.84
CA LYS A 617 -30.76 42.11 7.39
C LYS A 617 -29.29 42.01 7.01
N LYS A 618 -28.40 42.88 7.54
CA LYS A 618 -26.95 42.82 7.28
C LYS A 618 -26.36 41.46 7.67
N CYS A 619 -26.69 40.97 8.87
CA CYS A 619 -26.26 39.66 9.36
C CYS A 619 -26.85 38.51 8.55
N TRP A 620 -28.09 38.65 8.05
CA TRP A 620 -28.69 37.66 7.16
C TRP A 620 -27.95 37.58 5.82
N HIS A 621 -27.75 38.72 5.13
CA HIS A 621 -27.03 38.76 3.86
C HIS A 621 -25.59 38.21 3.96
N TRP A 622 -24.87 38.55 5.02
CA TRP A 622 -23.54 37.99 5.27
C TRP A 622 -23.56 36.47 5.47
N ARG A 623 -24.51 35.93 6.24
CA ARG A 623 -24.64 34.47 6.42
C ARG A 623 -24.98 33.77 5.11
N CYS A 624 -25.86 34.36 4.29
CA CYS A 624 -26.14 33.85 2.96
C CYS A 624 -24.87 33.84 2.12
N ARG A 625 -24.15 34.98 2.02
CA ARG A 625 -22.90 35.11 1.26
C ARG A 625 -21.85 34.08 1.70
N ARG A 626 -21.64 33.92 3.00
CA ARG A 626 -20.65 32.99 3.60
C ARG A 626 -20.94 31.52 3.33
N ARG A 627 -22.21 31.17 3.03
CA ARG A 627 -22.65 29.80 2.74
C ARG A 627 -22.59 29.44 1.26
N ILE A 628 -22.34 30.41 0.37
CA ILE A 628 -22.22 30.15 -1.06
C ILE A 628 -20.94 29.33 -1.27
N THR A 629 -21.13 28.10 -1.72
CA THR A 629 -20.07 27.18 -2.12
C THR A 629 -20.29 26.75 -3.56
N ILE A 630 -19.19 26.39 -4.22
CA ILE A 630 -19.21 25.84 -5.56
C ILE A 630 -18.37 24.58 -5.61
N ALA A 631 -18.93 23.51 -6.19
CA ALA A 631 -18.20 22.28 -6.43
C ALA A 631 -17.28 22.44 -7.65
N ILE A 632 -16.14 21.76 -7.64
CA ILE A 632 -15.21 21.79 -8.78
C ILE A 632 -15.75 21.03 -10.01
N HIS A 633 -15.09 21.24 -11.13
CA HIS A 633 -15.08 20.34 -12.26
C HIS A 633 -13.68 19.71 -12.35
N GLU A 634 -13.64 18.39 -12.55
CA GLU A 634 -12.43 17.64 -12.87
C GLU A 634 -12.62 17.14 -14.31
N ASP A 635 -11.63 17.40 -15.17
CA ASP A 635 -11.61 16.91 -16.55
C ASP A 635 -11.65 15.38 -16.58
N PHE A 636 -12.38 14.80 -17.54
CA PHE A 636 -12.68 13.36 -17.53
C PHE A 636 -11.48 12.51 -17.95
N LEU A 637 -10.58 13.07 -18.76
CA LEU A 637 -9.42 12.39 -19.33
C LEU A 637 -8.11 13.11 -18.91
N PRO A 638 -6.99 12.38 -18.85
CA PRO A 638 -5.67 12.99 -18.67
C PRO A 638 -5.32 13.98 -19.79
N GLU A 639 -4.52 15.00 -19.46
CA GLU A 639 -3.96 15.92 -20.45
C GLU A 639 -2.93 15.24 -21.37
N ASP A 640 -2.14 14.30 -20.81
CA ASP A 640 -1.14 13.54 -21.56
C ASP A 640 -1.81 12.61 -22.58
N SER A 641 -1.37 12.72 -23.85
CA SER A 641 -1.97 12.03 -24.99
C SER A 641 -1.85 10.50 -24.88
N ALA A 642 -0.71 9.99 -24.41
CA ALA A 642 -0.50 8.54 -24.29
C ALA A 642 -1.35 7.93 -23.17
N ARG A 643 -1.42 8.60 -22.01
CA ARG A 643 -2.29 8.19 -20.90
C ARG A 643 -3.76 8.30 -21.25
N LYS A 644 -4.15 9.35 -21.97
CA LYS A 644 -5.50 9.50 -22.52
C LYS A 644 -5.85 8.32 -23.42
N ALA A 645 -4.98 7.99 -24.38
CA ALA A 645 -5.17 6.85 -25.27
C ALA A 645 -5.26 5.52 -24.52
N ALA A 646 -4.48 5.32 -23.45
CA ALA A 646 -4.60 4.15 -22.58
C ALA A 646 -5.98 4.06 -21.91
N VAL A 647 -6.48 5.17 -21.35
CA VAL A 647 -7.83 5.20 -20.74
C VAL A 647 -8.90 4.88 -21.79
N VAL A 648 -8.83 5.50 -22.97
CA VAL A 648 -9.80 5.27 -24.05
C VAL A 648 -9.73 3.84 -24.58
N LEU A 649 -8.53 3.27 -24.74
CA LEU A 649 -8.36 1.87 -25.10
C LEU A 649 -9.05 0.98 -24.08
N GLU A 650 -8.81 1.15 -22.78
CA GLU A 650 -9.44 0.29 -21.76
C GLU A 650 -10.96 0.40 -21.72
N LEU A 651 -11.53 1.59 -21.96
CA LEU A 651 -12.98 1.76 -22.02
C LEU A 651 -13.60 1.04 -23.22
N GLY A 652 -12.87 0.94 -24.33
CA GLY A 652 -13.36 0.46 -25.62
C GLY A 652 -12.64 -0.76 -26.18
N ILE A 653 -11.82 -1.47 -25.41
CA ILE A 653 -10.94 -2.54 -25.88
C ILE A 653 -11.76 -3.67 -26.54
N PRO A 654 -11.39 -4.15 -27.74
CA PRO A 654 -12.04 -5.30 -28.35
C PRO A 654 -11.90 -6.55 -27.49
N SER A 655 -12.93 -7.41 -27.49
CA SER A 655 -12.98 -8.62 -26.67
C SER A 655 -11.83 -9.58 -26.96
N PHE A 656 -11.48 -9.79 -28.24
CA PHE A 656 -10.36 -10.66 -28.61
C PHE A 656 -9.01 -10.14 -28.10
N LEU A 657 -8.79 -8.82 -28.16
CA LEU A 657 -7.55 -8.19 -27.72
C LEU A 657 -7.42 -8.22 -26.20
N ALA A 658 -8.53 -7.99 -25.48
CA ALA A 658 -8.59 -8.16 -24.04
C ALA A 658 -8.34 -9.63 -23.62
N ALA A 659 -8.93 -10.59 -24.34
CA ALA A 659 -8.72 -12.02 -24.10
C ALA A 659 -7.26 -12.44 -24.35
N TYR A 660 -6.67 -12.03 -25.47
CA TYR A 660 -5.26 -12.23 -25.79
C TYR A 660 -4.35 -11.66 -24.68
N ARG A 661 -4.59 -10.41 -24.28
CA ARG A 661 -3.81 -9.73 -23.25
C ARG A 661 -3.92 -10.44 -21.90
N ASN A 662 -5.12 -10.81 -21.48
CA ASN A 662 -5.34 -11.47 -20.20
C ASN A 662 -4.75 -12.89 -20.17
N ALA A 663 -4.88 -13.68 -21.25
CA ALA A 663 -4.28 -15.01 -21.34
C ALA A 663 -2.75 -14.95 -21.36
N THR A 664 -2.17 -14.02 -22.13
CA THR A 664 -0.72 -13.76 -22.15
C THR A 664 -0.22 -13.32 -20.78
N PHE A 665 -0.94 -12.41 -20.11
CA PHE A 665 -0.59 -11.96 -18.76
C PHE A 665 -0.66 -13.09 -17.72
N ARG A 666 -1.57 -14.05 -17.90
CA ARG A 666 -1.66 -15.22 -17.00
C ARG A 666 -0.41 -16.09 -17.09
N ILE A 667 0.07 -16.41 -18.30
CA ILE A 667 1.34 -17.14 -18.49
C ILE A 667 2.50 -16.32 -17.91
N PHE A 668 2.56 -15.03 -18.25
CA PHE A 668 3.56 -14.09 -17.75
C PHE A 668 3.65 -14.06 -16.23
N SER A 669 2.53 -13.83 -15.54
CA SER A 669 2.47 -13.60 -14.10
C SER A 669 2.48 -14.89 -13.29
N ASP A 670 1.70 -15.90 -13.68
CA ASP A 670 1.50 -17.09 -12.85
C ASP A 670 2.60 -18.15 -13.06
N LEU A 671 3.27 -18.16 -14.22
CA LEU A 671 4.41 -19.07 -14.49
C LEU A 671 5.75 -18.36 -14.56
N GLY A 672 5.80 -17.13 -15.07
CA GLY A 672 7.06 -16.45 -15.34
C GLY A 672 7.67 -15.71 -14.12
N HIS A 673 6.89 -15.54 -13.05
CA HIS A 673 7.30 -14.86 -11.82
C HIS A 673 7.13 -15.79 -10.59
N PRO A 674 8.23 -16.36 -10.05
CA PRO A 674 8.19 -17.29 -8.91
C PRO A 674 7.55 -16.70 -7.64
N SER A 675 7.65 -15.38 -7.46
CA SER A 675 7.11 -14.68 -6.29
C SER A 675 6.42 -13.40 -6.72
N LYS A 676 5.17 -13.22 -6.28
CA LYS A 676 4.45 -11.95 -6.45
C LYS A 676 4.98 -10.92 -5.44
N PRO A 677 5.09 -9.63 -5.80
CA PRO A 677 5.56 -8.59 -4.89
C PRO A 677 4.70 -8.54 -3.63
N SER A 678 5.29 -8.75 -2.46
CA SER A 678 4.58 -8.92 -1.18
C SER A 678 3.87 -7.65 -0.67
N ALA A 679 4.11 -6.50 -1.31
CA ALA A 679 3.76 -5.17 -0.77
C ALA A 679 3.16 -4.23 -1.82
N SER A 680 2.33 -4.75 -2.72
CA SER A 680 1.67 -3.86 -3.68
C SER A 680 0.53 -3.09 -3.00
N SER A 681 0.68 -1.77 -2.83
CA SER A 681 -0.37 -0.93 -2.26
C SER A 681 -1.67 -1.08 -3.06
N PRO A 682 -2.84 -1.26 -2.42
CA PRO A 682 -4.09 -1.35 -3.14
C PRO A 682 -4.35 -0.06 -3.92
N PRO A 683 -4.99 -0.14 -5.09
CA PRO A 683 -5.39 1.04 -5.83
C PRO A 683 -6.41 1.85 -5.04
N THR A 684 -6.34 3.17 -5.19
CA THR A 684 -7.32 4.09 -4.59
C THR A 684 -8.56 4.23 -5.47
N MET A 685 -8.42 4.00 -6.77
CA MET A 685 -9.51 4.06 -7.75
C MET A 685 -9.22 3.07 -8.87
N LEU A 686 -10.16 2.18 -9.19
CA LEU A 686 -10.13 1.42 -10.45
C LEU A 686 -10.81 2.25 -11.54
N LEU A 687 -10.42 2.09 -12.80
CA LEU A 687 -11.07 2.79 -13.91
C LEU A 687 -12.59 2.53 -13.94
N LYS A 688 -13.00 1.28 -13.69
CA LYS A 688 -14.41 0.88 -13.65
C LYS A 688 -15.24 1.55 -12.55
N ASP A 689 -14.59 2.03 -11.49
CA ASP A 689 -15.23 2.68 -10.35
C ASP A 689 -15.30 4.22 -10.51
N TYR A 690 -14.67 4.76 -11.56
CA TYR A 690 -14.67 6.21 -11.80
C TYR A 690 -15.94 6.65 -12.52
N HIS A 691 -16.89 7.21 -11.75
CA HIS A 691 -18.23 7.57 -12.20
C HIS A 691 -18.31 8.42 -13.49
N GLN A 692 -17.34 9.31 -13.75
CA GLN A 692 -17.35 10.15 -14.95
C GLN A 692 -17.11 9.35 -16.24
N LEU A 693 -16.40 8.22 -16.15
CA LEU A 693 -16.06 7.37 -17.30
C LEU A 693 -16.87 6.07 -17.34
N GLN A 694 -17.57 5.72 -16.26
CA GLN A 694 -18.27 4.45 -16.11
C GLN A 694 -19.31 4.17 -17.22
N CYS A 695 -20.02 5.20 -17.70
CA CYS A 695 -21.03 5.04 -18.75
C CYS A 695 -20.45 4.75 -20.14
N TYR A 696 -19.14 4.95 -20.33
CA TYR A 696 -18.44 4.68 -21.58
C TYR A 696 -17.79 3.30 -21.60
N MET A 697 -17.77 2.60 -20.46
CA MET A 697 -17.08 1.32 -20.33
C MET A 697 -17.89 0.20 -20.99
N LYS A 698 -17.27 -0.49 -21.95
CA LYS A 698 -17.84 -1.71 -22.52
C LYS A 698 -17.72 -2.88 -21.53
N PRO A 699 -18.67 -3.83 -21.53
CA PRO A 699 -18.51 -5.09 -20.80
C PRO A 699 -17.26 -5.82 -21.33
N THR A 700 -16.29 -6.03 -20.44
CA THR A 700 -15.02 -6.66 -20.77
C THR A 700 -14.71 -7.76 -19.76
N VAL A 701 -13.87 -8.71 -20.15
CA VAL A 701 -13.45 -9.81 -19.27
C VAL A 701 -12.57 -9.25 -18.16
N ASP A 702 -12.86 -9.62 -16.92
CA ASP A 702 -12.03 -9.24 -15.76
C ASP A 702 -10.56 -9.68 -15.97
N GLY A 703 -9.63 -8.80 -15.61
CA GLY A 703 -8.19 -9.02 -15.76
C GLY A 703 -7.38 -7.73 -15.70
N VAL A 704 -6.44 -7.58 -16.63
CA VAL A 704 -5.60 -6.38 -16.78
C VAL A 704 -6.47 -5.22 -17.23
N SER A 705 -6.41 -4.13 -16.47
CA SER A 705 -7.07 -2.85 -16.76
C SER A 705 -6.23 -1.70 -16.17
N LEU A 706 -6.83 -0.52 -15.98
CA LEU A 706 -6.17 0.64 -15.37
C LEU A 706 -6.68 0.90 -13.95
N ALA A 707 -5.76 1.33 -13.09
CA ALA A 707 -6.06 1.79 -11.74
C ALA A 707 -5.19 3.00 -11.38
N SER A 708 -5.61 3.79 -10.40
CA SER A 708 -4.89 4.96 -9.90
C SER A 708 -4.55 4.80 -8.42
N ALA A 709 -3.29 5.06 -8.09
CA ALA A 709 -2.82 5.18 -6.70
C ALA A 709 -3.17 6.56 -6.09
N LYS A 710 -3.57 7.53 -6.92
CA LYS A 710 -3.97 8.88 -6.49
C LYS A 710 -5.49 9.00 -6.43
N LYS A 711 -5.99 9.84 -5.51
CA LYS A 711 -7.41 10.20 -5.39
C LYS A 711 -7.80 11.24 -6.44
N SER A 712 -8.99 11.09 -7.01
CA SER A 712 -9.66 12.17 -7.77
C SER A 712 -9.80 13.41 -6.87
N PHE A 713 -9.80 14.61 -7.46
CA PHE A 713 -10.12 15.83 -6.71
C PHE A 713 -11.50 15.76 -6.05
N LEU A 714 -12.45 15.09 -6.69
CA LEU A 714 -13.83 14.89 -6.22
C LEU A 714 -13.91 14.04 -4.93
N GLN A 715 -12.88 13.24 -4.65
CA GLN A 715 -12.75 12.44 -3.42
C GLN A 715 -11.91 13.11 -2.32
N THR A 716 -11.43 14.33 -2.56
CA THR A 716 -10.59 15.08 -1.61
C THR A 716 -11.29 16.30 -1.04
N HIS A 717 -10.67 16.97 -0.07
CA HIS A 717 -11.21 18.22 0.49
C HIS A 717 -11.29 19.35 -0.54
N PHE A 718 -10.58 19.25 -1.66
CA PHE A 718 -10.67 20.17 -2.80
C PHE A 718 -11.97 20.05 -3.63
N LYS A 719 -12.91 19.17 -3.26
CA LYS A 719 -14.15 18.95 -4.03
C LYS A 719 -15.06 20.18 -4.16
N ALA A 720 -14.94 21.15 -3.26
CA ALA A 720 -15.72 22.38 -3.28
C ALA A 720 -15.00 23.51 -2.56
N PHE A 721 -15.27 24.75 -2.99
CA PHE A 721 -14.68 25.96 -2.42
C PHE A 721 -15.77 26.98 -2.06
N LYS A 722 -15.45 27.87 -1.11
CA LYS A 722 -16.28 29.04 -0.78
C LYS A 722 -16.05 30.16 -1.80
N MET A 723 -17.12 30.87 -2.14
CA MET A 723 -17.04 32.06 -2.99
C MET A 723 -16.45 33.27 -2.23
N LYS A 724 -15.76 34.21 -2.90
CA LYS A 724 -15.42 34.25 -4.32
C LYS A 724 -14.06 33.56 -4.56
N VAL A 725 -14.02 32.63 -5.50
CA VAL A 725 -12.82 31.85 -5.85
C VAL A 725 -12.54 31.99 -7.34
N GLY A 726 -11.27 31.89 -7.76
CA GLY A 726 -10.89 31.99 -9.16
C GLY A 726 -11.45 30.84 -9.99
N LEU A 727 -11.77 31.10 -11.26
CA LEU A 727 -12.29 30.05 -12.16
C LEU A 727 -11.27 28.92 -12.37
N SER A 728 -9.97 29.24 -12.40
CA SER A 728 -8.88 28.27 -12.53
C SER A 728 -8.80 27.28 -11.37
N ASP A 729 -9.24 27.67 -10.17
CA ASP A 729 -9.26 26.77 -9.00
C ASP A 729 -10.50 25.84 -9.00
N ILE A 730 -11.48 26.13 -9.88
CA ILE A 730 -12.71 25.35 -10.04
C ILE A 730 -12.62 24.38 -11.22
N LEU A 731 -11.94 24.76 -12.29
CA LEU A 731 -11.78 23.94 -13.49
C LEU A 731 -10.42 23.24 -13.47
N LEU A 732 -10.39 22.05 -12.87
CA LEU A 732 -9.16 21.29 -12.62
C LEU A 732 -8.98 20.16 -13.65
N PRO A 733 -7.73 19.80 -13.98
CA PRO A 733 -7.46 18.61 -14.78
C PRO A 733 -7.75 17.33 -13.98
N LEU A 734 -7.74 16.19 -14.67
CA LEU A 734 -7.92 14.89 -14.03
C LEU A 734 -6.86 14.63 -12.94
N GLY A 735 -7.31 14.42 -11.70
CA GLY A 735 -6.42 14.16 -10.56
C GLY A 735 -5.93 12.72 -10.43
N LEU A 736 -6.55 11.78 -11.16
CA LEU A 736 -6.19 10.36 -11.20
C LEU A 736 -4.92 10.13 -12.06
N ASP A 737 -4.12 9.17 -11.65
CA ASP A 737 -2.86 8.79 -12.33
C ASP A 737 -2.92 7.30 -12.65
N PHE A 738 -3.55 7.01 -13.78
CA PHE A 738 -3.82 5.64 -14.23
C PHE A 738 -2.54 4.94 -14.68
N ALA A 739 -2.35 3.72 -14.18
CA ALA A 739 -1.33 2.77 -14.59
C ALA A 739 -1.93 1.36 -14.68
N TYR A 740 -1.25 0.45 -15.39
CA TYR A 740 -1.77 -0.90 -15.60
C TYR A 740 -1.81 -1.71 -14.29
N TYR A 741 -2.94 -2.35 -14.07
CA TYR A 741 -3.23 -3.11 -12.87
C TYR A 741 -4.08 -4.34 -13.22
N ASP A 742 -3.68 -5.50 -12.73
CA ASP A 742 -4.49 -6.71 -12.87
C ASP A 742 -5.44 -6.82 -11.67
N THR A 743 -6.73 -6.77 -11.96
CA THR A 743 -7.78 -6.82 -10.94
C THR A 743 -7.92 -8.20 -10.31
N LYS A 744 -7.52 -9.27 -11.01
CA LYS A 744 -7.61 -10.65 -10.52
C LYS A 744 -6.49 -10.98 -9.52
N SER A 745 -5.23 -10.80 -9.91
CA SER A 745 -4.06 -11.04 -9.03
C SER A 745 -3.80 -9.90 -8.04
N ARG A 746 -4.43 -8.74 -8.24
CA ARG A 746 -4.23 -7.51 -7.43
C ARG A 746 -2.80 -6.98 -7.48
N VAL A 747 -2.16 -7.07 -8.65
CA VAL A 747 -0.77 -6.65 -8.87
C VAL A 747 -0.71 -5.50 -9.87
N TRP A 748 0.15 -4.52 -9.58
CA TRP A 748 0.50 -3.48 -10.54
C TRP A 748 1.54 -4.01 -11.51
N LEU A 749 1.32 -3.84 -12.80
CA LEU A 749 2.19 -4.45 -13.82
C LEU A 749 3.60 -3.87 -13.77
N LYS A 750 3.76 -2.58 -13.45
CA LYS A 750 5.07 -1.96 -13.20
C LYS A 750 5.90 -2.57 -12.05
N ASN A 751 5.28 -3.35 -11.16
CA ASN A 751 5.99 -4.05 -10.08
C ASN A 751 6.51 -5.43 -10.52
N LEU A 752 6.22 -5.85 -11.75
CA LEU A 752 6.73 -7.07 -12.38
C LEU A 752 7.86 -6.68 -13.36
N ASP A 753 8.95 -6.14 -12.81
CA ASP A 753 10.08 -5.57 -13.55
C ASP A 753 11.25 -6.55 -13.78
N LYS A 754 11.22 -7.72 -13.13
CA LYS A 754 12.22 -8.77 -13.29
C LYS A 754 12.02 -9.55 -14.59
N GLN A 755 13.11 -10.03 -15.16
CA GLN A 755 13.08 -10.92 -16.33
C GLN A 755 12.33 -12.22 -16.01
N LEU A 756 11.50 -12.69 -16.95
CA LEU A 756 10.78 -13.96 -16.80
C LEU A 756 11.73 -15.14 -16.62
N THR A 757 11.32 -16.13 -15.83
CA THR A 757 12.09 -17.35 -15.61
C THR A 757 11.18 -18.56 -15.39
N PHE A 758 11.47 -19.67 -16.06
CA PHE A 758 10.88 -20.99 -15.76
C PHE A 758 11.86 -21.90 -15.01
N GLN A 759 13.03 -21.39 -14.63
CA GLN A 759 14.06 -22.18 -13.93
C GLN A 759 13.58 -22.68 -12.56
N HIS A 760 12.66 -21.97 -11.90
CA HIS A 760 12.06 -22.40 -10.64
C HIS A 760 11.06 -23.56 -10.79
N LEU A 761 10.54 -23.77 -12.01
CA LEU A 761 9.57 -24.81 -12.35
C LEU A 761 10.24 -26.03 -13.00
N CYS A 762 11.18 -25.77 -13.92
CA CYS A 762 11.82 -26.76 -14.78
C CYS A 762 13.35 -26.81 -14.59
N GLY A 763 13.86 -26.37 -13.44
CA GLY A 763 15.29 -26.40 -13.14
C GLY A 763 15.81 -27.83 -12.98
N VAL A 764 17.09 -28.04 -13.34
CA VAL A 764 17.79 -29.28 -13.01
C VAL A 764 17.91 -29.39 -11.49
N TYR A 765 17.77 -30.62 -10.98
CA TYR A 765 17.88 -30.88 -9.56
C TYR A 765 19.32 -30.57 -9.10
N VAL A 766 19.44 -29.84 -8.00
CA VAL A 766 20.72 -29.53 -7.36
C VAL A 766 20.72 -30.20 -5.98
N PRO A 767 21.65 -31.13 -5.69
CA PRO A 767 21.75 -31.79 -4.40
C PRO A 767 21.85 -30.80 -3.24
N ARG A 768 21.28 -31.15 -2.09
CA ARG A 768 21.29 -30.31 -0.87
C ARG A 768 22.71 -29.92 -0.45
N SER A 769 23.65 -30.86 -0.59
CA SER A 769 25.07 -30.62 -0.30
C SER A 769 25.65 -29.48 -1.14
N LEU A 770 25.25 -29.34 -2.41
CA LEU A 770 25.66 -28.22 -3.28
C LEU A 770 24.90 -26.93 -2.99
N GLN A 771 23.59 -27.02 -2.71
CA GLN A 771 22.77 -25.84 -2.41
C GLN A 771 23.25 -25.10 -1.14
N ALA A 772 23.64 -25.87 -0.12
CA ALA A 772 24.12 -25.31 1.14
C ALA A 772 25.53 -24.73 1.05
N SER A 773 26.33 -25.17 0.08
CA SER A 773 27.76 -24.91 0.06
C SER A 773 28.26 -24.08 -1.10
N VAL A 774 27.75 -24.23 -2.34
CA VAL A 774 28.38 -23.63 -3.56
C VAL A 774 27.37 -23.01 -4.52
N ILE A 775 26.16 -23.58 -4.65
CA ILE A 775 25.15 -23.12 -5.62
C ILE A 775 24.01 -22.42 -4.88
N GLU A 776 23.93 -21.10 -5.00
CA GLU A 776 22.84 -20.33 -4.42
C GLU A 776 21.51 -20.66 -5.09
N SER A 777 20.43 -20.70 -4.29
CA SER A 777 19.05 -20.87 -4.77
C SER A 777 18.30 -19.53 -4.64
N PRO A 778 18.44 -18.61 -5.61
CA PRO A 778 17.76 -17.32 -5.55
C PRO A 778 16.24 -17.51 -5.70
N VAL A 779 15.46 -16.67 -5.03
CA VAL A 779 13.99 -16.64 -5.15
C VAL A 779 13.55 -16.37 -6.59
N HIS A 780 14.33 -15.60 -7.35
CA HIS A 780 14.08 -15.29 -8.76
C HIS A 780 15.31 -15.65 -9.62
N PRO A 781 15.46 -16.93 -10.01
CA PRO A 781 16.62 -17.38 -10.78
C PRO A 781 16.65 -16.78 -12.18
N ALA A 782 17.84 -16.55 -12.73
CA ALA A 782 17.99 -16.16 -14.13
C ALA A 782 17.38 -17.23 -15.05
N PRO A 783 16.81 -16.87 -16.22
CA PRO A 783 16.19 -17.82 -17.14
C PRO A 783 17.20 -18.83 -17.72
N ASN A 784 18.48 -18.47 -17.73
CA ASN A 784 19.57 -19.33 -18.16
C ASN A 784 20.68 -19.28 -17.11
N ILE A 785 20.94 -20.40 -16.45
CA ILE A 785 22.03 -20.56 -15.47
C ILE A 785 23.01 -21.60 -16.02
N ASP A 786 24.28 -21.24 -16.05
CA ASP A 786 25.37 -22.20 -16.21
C ASP A 786 25.89 -22.60 -14.81
N GLY A 787 26.21 -23.88 -14.63
CA GLY A 787 26.83 -24.35 -13.40
C GLY A 787 28.27 -23.86 -13.22
N PRO A 788 28.92 -24.21 -12.10
CA PRO A 788 30.24 -23.69 -11.74
C PRO A 788 31.29 -24.04 -12.78
N SER A 789 32.19 -23.12 -13.11
CA SER A 789 33.34 -23.35 -13.99
C SER A 789 34.34 -24.35 -13.40
N SER A 790 35.23 -24.90 -14.23
CA SER A 790 36.26 -25.83 -13.74
C SER A 790 37.17 -25.23 -12.66
N TYR A 791 37.43 -23.92 -12.71
CA TYR A 791 38.21 -23.23 -11.68
C TYR A 791 37.44 -23.09 -10.36
N GLU A 792 36.15 -22.75 -10.43
CA GLU A 792 35.28 -22.65 -9.26
C GLU A 792 35.08 -24.00 -8.57
N ILE A 793 35.00 -25.09 -9.34
CA ILE A 793 34.90 -26.46 -8.80
C ILE A 793 36.13 -26.84 -7.99
N VAL A 794 37.33 -26.50 -8.48
CA VAL A 794 38.57 -26.77 -7.74
C VAL A 794 38.68 -25.86 -6.52
N ALA A 795 38.32 -24.58 -6.66
CA ALA A 795 38.35 -23.62 -5.55
C ALA A 795 37.33 -23.94 -4.45
N SER A 796 36.23 -24.61 -4.76
CA SER A 796 35.18 -24.97 -3.80
C SER A 796 35.48 -26.23 -2.98
N GLN A 797 36.61 -26.91 -3.23
CA GLN A 797 36.98 -28.15 -2.54
C GLN A 797 36.97 -28.03 -1.01
N THR A 798 37.42 -26.89 -0.48
CA THR A 798 37.44 -26.62 0.97
C THR A 798 36.06 -26.37 1.56
N ARG A 799 35.03 -26.19 0.72
CA ARG A 799 33.62 -26.00 1.12
C ARG A 799 32.83 -27.31 1.08
N CYS A 800 33.48 -28.44 0.81
CA CYS A 800 32.85 -29.77 0.79
C CYS A 800 32.25 -30.11 2.17
N PRO A 801 30.93 -30.40 2.25
CA PRO A 801 30.30 -30.90 3.46
C PRO A 801 30.89 -32.24 3.94
N SER A 802 30.72 -32.57 5.22
CA SER A 802 31.29 -33.79 5.84
C SER A 802 30.54 -35.08 5.50
N ASP A 803 29.32 -34.98 4.99
CA ASP A 803 28.43 -36.09 4.63
C ASP A 803 28.66 -36.63 3.21
N ILE A 804 29.52 -36.00 2.42
CA ILE A 804 29.83 -36.39 1.04
C ILE A 804 31.33 -36.43 0.81
N SER A 805 31.82 -37.37 -0.02
CA SER A 805 33.24 -37.40 -0.37
C SER A 805 33.61 -36.21 -1.27
N VAL A 806 34.85 -35.74 -1.17
CA VAL A 806 35.34 -34.65 -2.04
C VAL A 806 35.22 -35.00 -3.51
N HIS A 807 35.47 -36.26 -3.88
CA HIS A 807 35.33 -36.74 -5.26
C HIS A 807 33.88 -36.68 -5.75
N GLU A 808 32.93 -37.12 -4.93
CA GLU A 808 31.51 -37.09 -5.26
C GLU A 808 30.98 -35.65 -5.33
N PHE A 809 31.37 -34.80 -4.38
CA PHE A 809 31.06 -33.38 -4.34
C PHE A 809 31.55 -32.62 -5.57
N MET A 810 32.80 -32.85 -6.00
CA MET A 810 33.33 -32.25 -7.22
C MET A 810 32.66 -32.81 -8.47
N SER A 811 32.31 -34.10 -8.49
CA SER A 811 31.68 -34.75 -9.64
C SER A 811 30.25 -34.24 -9.86
N TYR A 812 29.47 -34.02 -8.80
CA TYR A 812 28.16 -33.36 -8.92
C TYR A 812 28.28 -31.94 -9.48
N GLN A 813 29.27 -31.15 -9.05
CA GLN A 813 29.49 -29.82 -9.62
C GLN A 813 29.91 -29.90 -11.11
N ARG A 814 30.74 -30.87 -11.49
CA ARG A 814 31.14 -31.08 -12.88
C ARG A 814 29.96 -31.43 -13.78
N LEU A 815 29.03 -32.27 -13.30
CA LEU A 815 27.83 -32.64 -14.06
C LEU A 815 26.94 -31.44 -14.38
N LEU A 816 26.85 -30.47 -13.46
CA LEU A 816 26.10 -29.23 -13.67
C LEU A 816 26.85 -28.21 -14.53
N SER A 817 28.12 -28.47 -14.88
CA SER A 817 29.01 -27.51 -15.51
C SER A 817 29.02 -27.58 -17.03
N GLY A 818 28.47 -26.56 -17.69
CA GLY A 818 28.54 -26.38 -19.14
C GLY A 818 27.65 -27.35 -19.92
N LYS A 819 26.80 -26.81 -20.80
CA LYS A 819 25.73 -27.58 -21.43
C LYS A 819 26.19 -28.44 -22.61
N THR A 820 27.22 -28.01 -23.35
CA THR A 820 27.76 -28.72 -24.52
C THR A 820 28.61 -29.94 -24.15
N ARG A 821 29.26 -29.94 -22.99
CA ARG A 821 30.09 -31.06 -22.50
C ARG A 821 29.35 -32.02 -21.56
N ARG A 822 28.05 -31.79 -21.35
CA ARG A 822 27.21 -32.49 -20.38
C ARG A 822 27.28 -34.01 -20.56
N TRP A 823 26.99 -34.50 -21.76
CA TRP A 823 26.98 -35.94 -22.07
C TRP A 823 28.34 -36.60 -22.01
N LEU A 824 29.41 -35.89 -22.42
CA LEU A 824 30.77 -36.39 -22.27
C LEU A 824 31.14 -36.55 -20.80
N THR A 825 30.74 -35.59 -19.96
CA THR A 825 30.94 -35.65 -18.51
C THR A 825 30.14 -36.79 -17.89
N MET A 826 28.87 -36.95 -18.26
CA MET A 826 28.03 -38.07 -17.82
C MET A 826 28.64 -39.41 -18.22
N LEU A 827 29.15 -39.55 -19.45
CA LEU A 827 29.81 -40.79 -19.91
C LEU A 827 31.07 -41.11 -19.10
N VAL A 828 31.89 -40.10 -18.79
CA VAL A 828 33.08 -40.27 -17.95
C VAL A 828 32.71 -40.72 -16.55
N GLU A 829 31.71 -40.07 -15.91
CA GLU A 829 31.28 -40.45 -14.57
C GLU A 829 30.58 -41.82 -14.54
N LEU A 830 29.89 -42.23 -15.62
CA LEU A 830 29.39 -43.60 -15.79
C LEU A 830 30.52 -44.62 -15.90
N GLY A 831 31.70 -44.26 -16.41
CA GLY A 831 32.87 -45.13 -16.38
C GLY A 831 33.67 -45.09 -15.08
N ALA A 832 33.40 -44.10 -14.21
CA ALA A 832 34.16 -43.85 -12.98
C ALA A 832 33.47 -44.41 -11.73
N SER A 833 34.21 -44.41 -10.62
CA SER A 833 33.73 -44.80 -9.28
C SER A 833 33.58 -43.59 -8.34
N ASN A 834 33.43 -42.38 -8.88
CA ASN A 834 33.34 -41.15 -8.08
C ASN A 834 31.95 -40.90 -7.49
N LEU A 835 30.90 -41.41 -8.12
CA LEU A 835 29.50 -41.16 -7.77
C LEU A 835 28.83 -42.42 -7.23
N ASN A 836 27.98 -42.24 -6.22
CA ASN A 836 27.09 -43.29 -5.76
C ASN A 836 25.84 -43.37 -6.65
N PHE A 837 25.77 -44.36 -7.53
CA PHE A 837 24.65 -44.56 -8.45
C PHE A 837 23.41 -45.18 -7.78
N SER A 838 23.54 -45.67 -6.55
CA SER A 838 22.42 -46.13 -5.73
C SER A 838 21.70 -44.96 -5.04
N ALA A 839 22.28 -43.74 -5.07
CA ALA A 839 21.71 -42.56 -4.44
C ALA A 839 20.65 -41.88 -5.33
N GLU A 840 19.60 -41.38 -4.71
CA GLU A 840 18.53 -40.62 -5.37
C GLU A 840 19.08 -39.34 -6.05
N ASP A 841 19.98 -38.61 -5.37
CA ASP A 841 20.61 -37.39 -5.90
C ASP A 841 21.28 -37.62 -7.26
N THR A 842 21.99 -38.75 -7.42
CA THR A 842 22.65 -39.12 -8.68
C THR A 842 21.63 -39.43 -9.76
N MET A 843 20.59 -40.20 -9.44
CA MET A 843 19.52 -40.54 -10.38
C MET A 843 18.80 -39.28 -10.88
N LEU A 844 18.45 -38.35 -9.99
CA LEU A 844 17.75 -37.11 -10.35
C LEU A 844 18.61 -36.22 -11.25
N ILE A 845 19.89 -36.00 -10.91
CA ILE A 845 20.79 -35.19 -11.74
C ILE A 845 20.94 -35.79 -13.14
N PHE A 846 21.26 -37.09 -13.25
CA PHE A 846 21.47 -37.73 -14.55
C PHE A 846 20.20 -37.72 -15.39
N SER A 847 19.06 -38.07 -14.79
CA SER A 847 17.78 -38.09 -15.50
C SER A 847 17.40 -36.69 -15.99
N HIS A 848 17.49 -35.67 -15.14
CA HIS A 848 17.17 -34.28 -15.52
C HIS A 848 18.13 -33.76 -16.60
N LEU A 849 19.44 -33.99 -16.47
CA LEU A 849 20.43 -33.58 -17.47
C LEU A 849 20.23 -34.28 -18.82
N ALA A 850 19.79 -35.54 -18.81
CA ALA A 850 19.55 -36.33 -20.01
C ALA A 850 18.37 -35.80 -20.83
N VAL A 851 17.31 -35.31 -20.18
CA VAL A 851 16.07 -34.88 -20.84
C VAL A 851 15.92 -33.37 -20.97
N GLN A 852 16.63 -32.56 -20.17
CA GLN A 852 16.59 -31.10 -20.30
C GLN A 852 17.14 -30.66 -21.65
N ALA A 853 16.31 -29.95 -22.41
CA ALA A 853 16.54 -29.71 -23.82
C ALA A 853 17.73 -28.74 -24.10
N GLY A 854 18.03 -27.77 -23.22
CA GLY A 854 19.22 -26.90 -23.33
C GLY A 854 19.11 -25.72 -24.31
N PRO A 855 20.22 -25.04 -24.65
CA PRO A 855 20.25 -23.99 -25.69
C PRO A 855 20.30 -24.61 -27.10
N ALA A 856 19.95 -23.81 -28.11
CA ALA A 856 20.04 -24.17 -29.53
C ALA A 856 20.71 -23.03 -30.31
N HIS A 857 22.04 -23.01 -30.35
CA HIS A 857 22.80 -22.04 -31.14
C HIS A 857 22.63 -22.31 -32.65
N ASN A 858 22.60 -23.58 -33.05
CA ASN A 858 22.20 -23.98 -34.40
C ASN A 858 20.68 -24.18 -34.44
N GLU A 859 19.97 -23.16 -34.90
CA GLU A 859 18.50 -23.14 -34.85
C GLU A 859 17.81 -24.17 -35.74
N ALA A 860 18.51 -24.74 -36.73
CA ALA A 860 17.96 -25.77 -37.61
C ALA A 860 18.04 -27.18 -37.03
N ASP A 861 18.83 -27.39 -35.97
CA ASP A 861 19.11 -28.72 -35.46
C ASP A 861 18.20 -29.11 -34.28
N PRO A 862 17.32 -30.12 -34.44
CA PRO A 862 16.40 -30.53 -33.37
C PRO A 862 17.11 -31.20 -32.19
N LEU A 863 18.37 -31.63 -32.32
CA LEU A 863 19.12 -32.22 -31.20
C LEU A 863 19.70 -31.16 -30.26
N ARG A 864 19.82 -29.91 -30.71
CA ARG A 864 20.28 -28.77 -29.90
C ARG A 864 21.71 -28.98 -29.36
N ASP A 865 22.27 -27.98 -28.69
CA ASP A 865 23.71 -28.01 -28.38
C ASP A 865 24.07 -29.07 -27.33
N ALA A 866 23.11 -29.41 -26.46
CA ALA A 866 23.30 -30.43 -25.44
C ALA A 866 23.29 -31.85 -26.02
N HIS A 867 22.52 -32.15 -27.07
CA HIS A 867 22.34 -33.53 -27.54
C HIS A 867 22.90 -33.82 -28.94
N VAL A 868 23.53 -32.85 -29.61
CA VAL A 868 24.16 -33.06 -30.93
C VAL A 868 25.20 -34.21 -30.93
N VAL A 869 25.79 -34.51 -29.76
CA VAL A 869 26.76 -35.60 -29.58
C VAL A 869 26.20 -36.99 -29.93
N PHE A 870 24.89 -37.20 -29.91
CA PHE A 870 24.27 -38.47 -30.31
C PHE A 870 24.43 -38.79 -31.81
N ARG A 871 24.94 -37.85 -32.61
CA ARG A 871 25.34 -38.12 -34.00
C ARG A 871 26.74 -38.71 -34.13
N ASP A 872 27.56 -38.68 -33.07
CA ASP A 872 28.87 -39.32 -33.07
C ASP A 872 28.73 -40.81 -32.75
N PRO A 873 28.99 -41.71 -33.73
CA PRO A 873 28.87 -43.14 -33.50
C PRO A 873 29.80 -43.67 -32.39
N SER A 874 30.97 -43.04 -32.23
CA SER A 874 31.96 -43.44 -31.23
C SER A 874 31.43 -43.18 -29.81
N PHE A 875 30.79 -42.02 -29.63
CA PHE A 875 30.14 -41.69 -28.37
C PHE A 875 28.97 -42.64 -28.08
N CYS A 876 28.08 -42.86 -29.05
CA CYS A 876 26.93 -43.75 -28.89
C CYS A 876 27.36 -45.18 -28.51
N GLN A 877 28.37 -45.72 -29.20
CA GLN A 877 28.91 -47.04 -28.87
C GLN A 877 29.44 -47.10 -27.43
N ARG A 878 30.23 -46.10 -27.00
CA ARG A 878 30.75 -46.07 -25.62
C ARG A 878 29.66 -45.91 -24.58
N LEU A 879 28.62 -45.13 -24.87
CA LEU A 879 27.46 -44.99 -23.99
C LEU A 879 26.71 -46.32 -23.83
N ILE A 880 26.48 -47.03 -24.94
CA ILE A 880 25.87 -48.38 -24.93
C ILE A 880 26.69 -49.34 -24.06
N GLU A 881 28.02 -49.38 -24.25
CA GLU A 881 28.92 -50.22 -23.46
C GLU A 881 28.83 -49.92 -21.95
N GLN A 882 28.83 -48.65 -21.57
CA GLN A 882 28.74 -48.26 -20.15
C GLN A 882 27.38 -48.57 -19.53
N ILE A 883 26.28 -48.37 -20.27
CA ILE A 883 24.93 -48.72 -19.80
C ILE A 883 24.81 -50.23 -19.62
N ASP A 884 25.25 -51.04 -20.60
CA ASP A 884 25.21 -52.51 -20.55
C ASP A 884 26.01 -53.04 -19.35
N ASN A 885 27.25 -52.56 -19.18
CA ASN A 885 28.10 -52.97 -18.06
C ASN A 885 27.44 -52.69 -16.70
N ARG A 886 26.85 -51.50 -16.53
CA ARG A 886 26.16 -51.15 -15.27
C ARG A 886 24.89 -51.94 -15.06
N LEU A 887 24.11 -52.17 -16.13
CA LEU A 887 22.89 -52.95 -16.05
C LEU A 887 23.17 -54.38 -15.58
N ARG A 888 24.19 -55.03 -16.15
CA ARG A 888 24.64 -56.38 -15.74
C ARG A 888 25.08 -56.44 -14.27
N ASN A 889 25.71 -55.38 -13.76
CA ASN A 889 26.17 -55.32 -12.37
C ASN A 889 25.02 -55.25 -11.36
N ILE A 890 23.87 -54.70 -11.77
CA ILE A 890 22.72 -54.53 -10.87
C ILE A 890 21.63 -55.60 -11.09
N THR A 891 21.71 -56.44 -12.13
CA THR A 891 20.66 -57.40 -12.52
C THR A 891 20.10 -58.23 -11.37
N THR A 892 20.91 -58.64 -10.39
CA THR A 892 20.46 -59.43 -9.23
C THR A 892 20.18 -58.60 -7.98
N ASN A 893 20.49 -57.30 -7.98
CA ASN A 893 20.35 -56.42 -6.83
C ASN A 893 19.11 -55.53 -6.97
N TRP A 894 17.97 -56.05 -6.55
CA TRP A 894 16.69 -55.35 -6.57
C TRP A 894 16.65 -54.06 -5.74
N ARG A 895 17.66 -53.76 -4.90
CA ARG A 895 17.72 -52.49 -4.15
C ARG A 895 18.18 -51.31 -5.01
N GLU A 896 18.76 -51.58 -6.19
CA GLU A 896 19.33 -50.57 -7.10
C GLU A 896 18.26 -49.89 -7.98
N MET A 897 17.16 -49.46 -7.36
CA MET A 897 16.03 -48.82 -8.05
C MET A 897 16.46 -47.52 -8.75
N HIS A 898 17.21 -46.68 -8.04
CA HIS A 898 17.69 -45.39 -8.56
C HIS A 898 18.66 -45.57 -9.73
N CYS A 899 19.56 -46.55 -9.64
CA CYS A 899 20.48 -46.87 -10.73
C CYS A 899 19.71 -47.40 -11.95
N MET A 900 18.76 -48.33 -11.75
CA MET A 900 17.93 -48.87 -12.84
C MET A 900 17.10 -47.77 -13.53
N GLU A 901 16.48 -46.88 -12.76
CA GLU A 901 15.71 -45.74 -13.29
C GLU A 901 16.58 -44.84 -14.17
N MET A 902 17.78 -44.49 -13.70
CA MET A 902 18.75 -43.72 -14.48
C MET A 902 19.12 -44.46 -15.78
N LEU A 903 19.45 -45.75 -15.72
CA LEU A 903 19.84 -46.53 -16.90
C LEU A 903 18.69 -46.66 -17.92
N ILE A 904 17.45 -46.82 -17.46
CA ILE A 904 16.25 -46.79 -18.32
C ILE A 904 16.11 -45.42 -18.97
N THR A 905 16.25 -44.32 -18.23
CA THR A 905 16.20 -42.95 -18.78
C THR A 905 17.26 -42.73 -19.87
N LEU A 906 18.50 -43.15 -19.63
CA LEU A 906 19.59 -43.03 -20.61
C LEU A 906 19.35 -43.90 -21.85
N SER A 907 18.83 -45.12 -21.66
CA SER A 907 18.49 -46.03 -22.76
C SER A 907 17.33 -45.51 -23.60
N LEU A 908 16.28 -44.98 -22.96
CA LEU A 908 15.18 -44.30 -23.63
C LEU A 908 15.67 -43.07 -24.39
N ARG A 909 16.62 -42.32 -23.83
CA ARG A 909 17.18 -41.14 -24.51
C ARG A 909 17.98 -41.54 -25.74
N LEU A 910 18.81 -42.58 -25.64
CA LEU A 910 19.51 -43.15 -26.78
C LEU A 910 18.54 -43.63 -27.87
N PHE A 911 17.46 -44.33 -27.49
CA PHE A 911 16.42 -44.78 -28.42
C PHE A 911 15.75 -43.62 -29.18
N ASN A 912 15.42 -42.54 -28.47
CA ASN A 912 14.70 -41.39 -29.03
C ASN A 912 15.58 -40.53 -29.95
N LEU A 913 16.88 -40.43 -29.67
CA LEU A 913 17.78 -39.50 -30.37
C LEU A 913 18.66 -40.16 -31.45
N THR A 914 18.66 -41.48 -31.56
CA THR A 914 19.44 -42.23 -32.56
C THR A 914 18.56 -43.01 -33.53
N SER A 915 19.19 -43.56 -34.56
CA SER A 915 18.55 -44.38 -35.59
C SER A 915 19.41 -45.60 -35.96
N GLY A 916 18.86 -46.52 -36.74
CA GLY A 916 19.59 -47.70 -37.20
C GLY A 916 20.10 -48.60 -36.08
N ARG A 917 21.40 -48.96 -36.11
CA ARG A 917 22.03 -49.93 -35.20
C ARG A 917 22.03 -49.45 -33.74
N ASP A 918 22.22 -48.17 -33.50
CA ASP A 918 22.32 -47.62 -32.14
C ASP A 918 20.94 -47.66 -31.46
N ARG A 919 19.87 -47.34 -32.21
CA ARG A 919 18.49 -47.49 -31.75
C ARG A 919 18.14 -48.93 -31.41
N GLN A 920 18.50 -49.88 -32.26
CA GLN A 920 18.32 -51.32 -31.98
C GLN A 920 19.12 -51.79 -30.76
N SER A 921 20.27 -51.18 -30.49
CA SER A 921 21.06 -51.45 -29.28
C SER A 921 20.37 -50.91 -28.03
N ALA A 922 19.77 -49.72 -28.11
CA ALA A 922 18.94 -49.17 -27.04
C ALA A 922 17.71 -50.04 -26.74
N GLU A 923 17.03 -50.56 -27.76
CA GLU A 923 15.93 -51.53 -27.61
C GLU A 923 16.37 -52.79 -26.85
N ARG A 924 17.57 -53.32 -27.17
CA ARG A 924 18.15 -54.46 -26.46
C ARG A 924 18.44 -54.14 -24.99
N LEU A 925 18.97 -52.95 -24.69
CA LEU A 925 19.20 -52.51 -23.31
C LEU A 925 17.89 -52.39 -22.52
N LEU A 926 16.84 -51.83 -23.13
CA LEU A 926 15.51 -51.72 -22.52
C LEU A 926 14.88 -53.10 -22.30
N LYS A 927 15.05 -54.04 -23.23
CA LYS A 927 14.62 -55.43 -23.05
C LYS A 927 15.35 -56.11 -21.89
N ALA A 928 16.67 -55.93 -21.78
CA ALA A 928 17.44 -56.47 -20.66
C ALA A 928 17.02 -55.85 -19.30
N ALA A 929 16.72 -54.55 -19.26
CA ALA A 929 16.18 -53.89 -18.07
C ALA A 929 14.79 -54.45 -17.70
N ARG A 930 13.92 -54.64 -18.70
CA ARG A 930 12.59 -55.26 -18.54
C ARG A 930 12.71 -56.66 -17.92
N GLU A 931 13.54 -57.53 -18.49
CA GLU A 931 13.77 -58.88 -17.97
C GLU A 931 14.30 -58.86 -16.53
N SER A 932 15.25 -57.97 -16.23
CA SER A 932 15.82 -57.80 -14.88
C SER A 932 14.73 -57.36 -13.88
N THR A 933 13.93 -56.35 -14.22
CA THR A 933 12.86 -55.86 -13.35
C THR A 933 11.72 -56.88 -13.17
N LEU A 934 11.40 -57.72 -14.17
CA LEU A 934 10.46 -58.83 -14.02
C LEU A 934 10.99 -59.90 -13.05
N GLN A 935 12.29 -60.22 -13.12
CA GLN A 935 12.92 -61.11 -12.14
C GLN A 935 12.84 -60.51 -10.73
N TRP A 936 13.07 -59.19 -10.57
CA TRP A 936 12.90 -58.51 -9.29
C TRP A 936 11.48 -58.59 -8.78
N ILE A 937 10.47 -58.39 -9.63
CA ILE A 937 9.05 -58.52 -9.26
C ILE A 937 8.76 -59.92 -8.73
N SER A 938 9.25 -60.97 -9.41
CA SER A 938 9.06 -62.35 -8.95
C SER A 938 9.71 -62.58 -7.59
N HIS A 939 10.97 -62.16 -7.43
CA HIS A 939 11.70 -62.33 -6.17
C HIS A 939 11.06 -61.55 -5.02
N LEU A 940 10.65 -60.30 -5.26
CA LEU A 940 10.04 -59.44 -4.24
C LEU A 940 8.66 -59.94 -3.84
N ARG A 941 7.89 -60.52 -4.78
CA ARG A 941 6.63 -61.19 -4.45
C ARG A 941 6.84 -62.37 -3.50
N ASP A 942 7.89 -63.16 -3.70
CA ASP A 942 8.21 -64.28 -2.81
C ASP A 942 8.70 -63.80 -1.44
N GLU A 943 9.51 -62.73 -1.39
CA GLU A 943 9.92 -62.08 -0.13
C GLU A 943 8.73 -61.55 0.67
N VAL A 944 7.77 -60.87 0.01
CA VAL A 944 6.55 -60.39 0.67
C VAL A 944 5.72 -61.54 1.23
N ARG A 945 5.61 -62.67 0.52
CA ARG A 945 4.84 -63.85 0.96
C ARG A 945 5.49 -64.60 2.11
N ASN A 946 6.83 -64.62 2.16
CA ASN A 946 7.61 -65.36 3.14
C ASN A 946 8.04 -64.50 4.34
N ALA A 947 7.82 -63.19 4.30
CA ALA A 947 8.16 -62.28 5.38
C ALA A 947 7.37 -62.57 6.66
N VAL A 948 8.10 -62.84 7.75
CA VAL A 948 7.54 -63.10 9.09
C VAL A 948 7.21 -61.78 9.81
N GLU A 949 7.96 -60.72 9.51
CA GLU A 949 7.80 -59.38 10.09
C GLU A 949 7.09 -58.44 9.09
N ALA A 950 6.12 -57.67 9.59
CA ALA A 950 5.37 -56.71 8.79
C ALA A 950 6.28 -55.67 8.09
N ASP A 951 7.28 -55.15 8.79
CA ASP A 951 8.24 -54.16 8.26
C ASP A 951 9.11 -54.72 7.12
N ALA A 952 9.38 -56.02 7.12
CA ALA A 952 10.13 -56.68 6.05
C ALA A 952 9.23 -56.85 4.81
N ALA A 953 7.98 -57.27 5.02
CA ALA A 953 6.97 -57.38 3.97
C ALA A 953 6.69 -56.01 3.31
N GLU A 954 6.54 -54.96 4.12
CA GLU A 954 6.28 -53.60 3.64
C GLU A 954 7.44 -53.06 2.80
N ARG A 955 8.70 -53.21 3.28
CA ARG A 955 9.88 -52.82 2.50
C ARG A 955 9.97 -53.57 1.18
N ALA A 956 9.77 -54.88 1.19
CA ALA A 956 9.77 -55.70 -0.02
C ALA A 956 8.64 -55.29 -0.99
N ALA A 957 7.46 -54.97 -0.47
CA ALA A 957 6.34 -54.47 -1.28
C ALA A 957 6.65 -53.12 -1.92
N ARG A 958 7.29 -52.19 -1.19
CA ARG A 958 7.74 -50.91 -1.75
C ARG A 958 8.74 -51.10 -2.88
N TYR A 959 9.71 -52.00 -2.72
CA TYR A 959 10.60 -52.33 -3.83
C TYR A 959 9.84 -53.03 -4.97
N GLY A 960 8.86 -53.88 -4.66
CA GLY A 960 8.03 -54.55 -5.67
C GLY A 960 7.24 -53.54 -6.52
N PHE A 961 6.75 -52.47 -5.89
CA PHE A 961 6.10 -51.34 -6.55
C PHE A 961 7.05 -50.64 -7.53
N TRP A 962 8.26 -50.28 -7.08
CA TRP A 962 9.26 -49.65 -7.94
C TRP A 962 9.68 -50.55 -9.11
N ALA A 963 9.95 -51.83 -8.88
CA ALA A 963 10.31 -52.77 -9.94
C ALA A 963 9.20 -52.87 -11.01
N ALA A 964 7.93 -52.89 -10.58
CA ALA A 964 6.78 -52.89 -11.48
C ALA A 964 6.68 -51.60 -12.30
N LEU A 965 6.91 -50.43 -11.69
CA LEU A 965 6.90 -49.15 -12.37
C LEU A 965 8.02 -49.03 -13.41
N LEU A 966 9.25 -49.39 -13.04
CA LEU A 966 10.42 -49.41 -13.92
C LEU A 966 10.23 -50.37 -15.09
N CYS A 967 9.70 -51.57 -14.82
CA CYS A 967 9.35 -52.53 -15.86
C CYS A 967 8.37 -51.91 -16.88
N ARG A 968 7.28 -51.28 -16.40
CA ARG A 968 6.29 -50.63 -17.27
C ARG A 968 6.89 -49.49 -18.09
N ARG A 969 7.81 -48.72 -17.52
CA ARG A 969 8.51 -47.62 -18.19
C ARG A 969 9.35 -48.06 -19.40
N THR A 970 9.82 -49.32 -19.42
CA THR A 970 10.51 -49.88 -20.61
C THR A 970 9.63 -50.05 -21.84
N PHE A 971 8.30 -49.97 -21.69
CA PHE A 971 7.34 -50.11 -22.79
C PHE A 971 6.98 -48.78 -23.44
N THR A 972 7.51 -47.64 -22.95
CA THR A 972 7.26 -46.31 -23.55
C THR A 972 7.63 -46.27 -25.03
N ILE A 973 8.61 -47.05 -25.47
CA ILE A 973 9.02 -47.18 -26.88
C ILE A 973 7.92 -47.72 -27.80
N LEU A 974 6.87 -48.34 -27.24
CA LEU A 974 5.75 -48.93 -27.99
C LEU A 974 4.55 -47.99 -28.14
N VAL A 975 4.52 -46.86 -27.40
CA VAL A 975 3.36 -45.96 -27.35
C VAL A 975 3.11 -45.24 -28.69
N ASP A 976 4.19 -44.92 -29.40
CA ASP A 976 4.15 -44.23 -30.70
C ASP A 976 4.53 -45.14 -31.88
N SER A 977 4.68 -46.45 -31.64
CA SER A 977 4.96 -47.42 -32.70
C SER A 977 3.65 -47.96 -33.28
N ASP A 978 3.47 -47.90 -34.60
CA ASP A 978 2.36 -48.57 -35.32
C ASP A 978 2.46 -50.12 -35.27
N SER A 979 3.40 -50.66 -34.48
CA SER A 979 3.69 -52.08 -34.36
C SER A 979 2.82 -52.72 -33.27
N ASN A 980 2.17 -53.83 -33.60
CA ASN A 980 1.41 -54.61 -32.61
C ASN A 980 2.34 -55.13 -31.52
N VAL A 981 1.95 -54.95 -30.25
CA VAL A 981 2.66 -55.53 -29.10
C VAL A 981 2.64 -57.05 -29.22
N ASN A 982 3.82 -57.68 -29.21
CA ASN A 982 3.92 -59.13 -29.28
C ASN A 982 3.40 -59.80 -27.99
N ALA A 983 3.12 -61.10 -28.04
CA ALA A 983 2.51 -61.82 -26.91
C ALA A 983 3.38 -61.83 -25.64
N GLU A 984 4.71 -61.90 -25.79
CA GLU A 984 5.68 -61.93 -24.69
C GLU A 984 5.72 -60.57 -23.96
N ASP A 985 5.74 -59.49 -24.73
CA ASP A 985 5.74 -58.11 -24.23
C ASP A 985 4.40 -57.76 -23.57
N LEU A 986 3.28 -58.20 -24.14
CA LEU A 986 1.96 -58.03 -23.52
C LEU A 986 1.87 -58.79 -22.20
N CYS A 987 2.35 -60.05 -22.17
CA CYS A 987 2.38 -60.84 -20.94
C CYS A 987 3.21 -60.15 -19.86
N SER A 988 4.41 -59.67 -20.21
CA SER A 988 5.31 -58.93 -19.33
C SER A 988 4.67 -57.64 -18.79
N PHE A 989 4.01 -56.86 -19.65
CA PHE A 989 3.32 -55.63 -19.25
C PHE A 989 2.15 -55.92 -18.29
N VAL A 990 1.37 -56.96 -18.56
CA VAL A 990 0.27 -57.39 -17.69
C VAL A 990 0.79 -57.88 -16.35
N GLN A 991 1.85 -58.70 -16.33
CA GLN A 991 2.50 -59.16 -15.10
C GLN A 991 2.99 -57.98 -14.24
N ALA A 992 3.67 -57.01 -14.86
CA ALA A 992 4.11 -55.81 -14.16
C ALA A 992 2.93 -54.95 -13.66
N SER A 993 1.85 -54.85 -14.43
CA SER A 993 0.65 -54.10 -14.04
C SER A 993 -0.09 -54.76 -12.86
N ILE A 994 -0.17 -56.09 -12.84
CA ILE A 994 -0.71 -56.86 -11.71
C ILE A 994 0.18 -56.63 -10.48
N ALA A 995 1.50 -56.76 -10.63
CA ALA A 995 2.43 -56.53 -9.53
C ALA A 995 2.35 -55.11 -8.97
N LEU A 996 2.16 -54.10 -9.83
CA LEU A 996 1.96 -52.72 -9.39
C LEU A 996 0.71 -52.62 -8.50
N GLN A 997 -0.41 -53.19 -8.93
CA GLN A 997 -1.67 -53.17 -8.19
C GLN A 997 -1.60 -53.97 -6.87
N GLU A 998 -0.89 -55.10 -6.85
CA GLU A 998 -0.68 -55.93 -5.66
C GLU A 998 0.11 -55.18 -4.59
N ASN A 999 1.17 -54.47 -4.98
CA ASN A 999 2.05 -53.76 -4.06
C ASN A 999 1.52 -52.38 -3.61
N LEU A 1000 0.59 -51.79 -4.36
CA LEU A 1000 -0.06 -50.50 -4.05
C LEU A 1000 -0.80 -50.50 -2.70
N ARG A 1001 -1.23 -51.68 -2.20
CA ARG A 1001 -2.01 -51.82 -0.97
C ARG A 1001 -1.21 -51.55 0.32
N TYR A 1002 0.13 -51.62 0.26
CA TYR A 1002 1.01 -51.52 1.43
C TYR A 1002 1.59 -50.11 1.66
N GLU A 1003 1.60 -49.22 0.66
CA GLU A 1003 2.18 -47.86 0.78
C GLU A 1003 1.27 -46.85 1.53
N ASN A 1004 -0.05 -47.02 1.54
CA ASN A 1004 -0.98 -46.04 2.13
C ASN A 1004 -1.20 -46.20 3.65
N GLY A 1005 -0.46 -47.09 4.32
CA GLY A 1005 -0.58 -47.36 5.75
C GLY A 1005 0.14 -46.38 6.67
N VAL A 1006 1.09 -45.57 6.18
CA VAL A 1006 1.94 -44.73 7.04
C VAL A 1006 2.25 -43.37 6.41
N SER A 1007 1.93 -42.32 7.17
CA SER A 1007 2.50 -40.96 7.16
C SER A 1007 2.06 -39.94 6.09
N HIS A 1008 1.35 -38.92 6.58
CA HIS A 1008 1.49 -37.54 6.14
C HIS A 1008 2.95 -37.08 6.31
N THR A 1009 3.81 -37.43 5.36
CA THR A 1009 5.09 -36.75 5.13
C THR A 1009 5.31 -36.64 3.63
N THR A 1010 5.61 -35.42 3.21
CA THR A 1010 5.83 -34.95 1.84
C THR A 1010 6.95 -35.72 1.13
N THR A 1011 6.60 -36.82 0.48
CA THR A 1011 7.36 -37.42 -0.62
C THR A 1011 6.35 -37.94 -1.63
N HIS A 1012 6.02 -37.09 -2.61
CA HIS A 1012 5.26 -37.51 -3.79
C HIS A 1012 6.18 -38.41 -4.63
N PRO A 1013 5.80 -39.66 -4.94
CA PRO A 1013 6.50 -40.42 -5.97
C PRO A 1013 6.31 -39.73 -7.32
N THR A 1014 7.42 -39.28 -7.88
CA THR A 1014 7.56 -38.50 -9.12
C THR A 1014 7.38 -39.37 -10.37
N PHE A 1015 6.21 -39.96 -10.63
CA PHE A 1015 5.99 -40.65 -11.91
C PHE A 1015 4.53 -40.64 -12.39
N TYR A 1016 4.28 -39.80 -13.39
CA TYR A 1016 3.50 -40.06 -14.65
C TYR A 1016 4.05 -39.34 -16.00
#